data_AF-A0A955IIH6-F1
#
_entry.id   AF-A0A955IIH6-F1
#
_cell.length_a   1.000
_cell.length_b   1.000
_cell.length_c   1.000
_cell.angle_alpha   90.00
_cell.angle_beta   90.00
_cell.angle_gamma   90.00
#
_symmetry.space_group_name_H-M   'P 1'
#
loop_
_entity.id
_entity.type
_entity.pdbx_description
1 polymer ?
#
loop_
_entity_poly.entity_id
_entity_poly.type
_entity_poly.pdbx_seq_one_letter_code
_entity_poly.pdbx_strand_id
1 'polypeptide(L)'
;DDVNGWDFGDLDNNPDDEAGHGTAVAGVIGAVGDNNVGVAGVAWNVSILPVKIADRFGRLSTSAIVSAHEYLTLMIGRGHNIVASNNSYGGYDQSFYTEADPEQLPALLAAERQSIEDFIAAGANFVTSAGNAGSDNDDPDITHYPSSFDLPGIITVAATNNVDALADFSNFGAETVDLAAPGEQVFTTAEGGGYQYISGTSFSSPMVAGAIALIKTIRPDVSRDEIRQILIDSSDPLPTLQGRVQSGGRMNVARALRIVGIDGPTTIAFSPGPVTGQNRPDGTPLDSISVSFNKDIDAGFLSTDGVTLIRAGADRQFGTADDTEITVTDVTLGGNARTVTIDLDVTGFAQQRLPIALYRLVLDEGDFRDTDGNRLNGNQIAGEDEQYDFEVVAISGTFEPNDTLATATPTVFTGSGSATFQGVTLGDGLSGALDVDLFAINIPRGGLIRASVVAANLPLPSGFDSFIRLFGATGQELASNDQFNGPDALVDFFVTTGGTYYVGVSGFPNDEYDPTLAASGTAQSGGLYNLEIEVELVNDDRVTFPASIPSPIRIPAEGTIGQAVPSIINVADARSIRDVNVRLDIQHEFVGDLEVILFGPTGTAVTLVNQRGGSNSQGLRNVLFDDEAVNRIATAPTPFTGSYRPESSLSAFDGQDAAGNWTLVINDRLGIHTGQLISWSLDLTLRSDIFGPFELNDTLVTATTVSAINGTGSQSFQGVIGDGGFGVLDRDLFVFDADAGTTLSVNTSSGGILDTAIRVFSEAGDELTLASPDNSLNASVQNFVINNAGTYFVAVSEAANVAYDPDALAGGSASQTTGAYSLTISVAPGIGDTTRVLETTGLEVGIDSDATFNATRQVGGINQQVGLRFDGIEYLFNESGGQGASPQLFFGLSANGFTGRNDSSAAAGTGLPIALTDESDSANRRIIATGAFRGLSLARTISFAEGDNFIAVDVVLTNTTGSRINDVSWMEGFNPQQGLNVAGGSALTQNNVIGLDTNNNNVEDRFDPIAIGTFANNIFPDGLSVAIAAPQADGIDFGGRAQASVVDSTADIRDPSVLLNMGTIDPDGASTDGVLTLAYDLGNINAGATTRMRYFVFFGAGEDDVLGLYDLVNSGDGNGHLAAIDSNGRLLSDDVFLEAAAGDRDTAPSLPYKVYYASGYAGPATTTFLPIVNPHNDSTRVVVIARYQDGARDQVVIDRVLA
;
A
#
# COMPACT_ATOMS: atom_id res chain seq x y z
N ASP A 1 61.13 -47.42 -29.64
CA ASP A 1 61.75 -46.18 -30.12
C ASP A 1 60.67 -45.46 -30.88
N ASP A 2 59.97 -44.57 -30.20
CA ASP A 2 58.71 -43.92 -30.56
C ASP A 2 58.92 -42.42 -30.82
N VAL A 3 60.08 -42.09 -31.42
CA VAL A 3 60.54 -40.71 -31.65
C VAL A 3 59.53 -39.85 -32.43
N ASN A 4 58.78 -40.45 -33.36
CA ASN A 4 57.79 -39.77 -34.19
C ASN A 4 56.34 -40.14 -33.81
N GLY A 5 56.13 -40.91 -32.73
CA GLY A 5 54.87 -41.59 -32.41
C GLY A 5 54.94 -43.10 -32.66
N TRP A 6 53.78 -43.76 -32.69
CA TRP A 6 53.69 -45.22 -32.84
C TRP A 6 52.53 -45.64 -33.76
N ASP A 7 52.77 -46.68 -34.57
CA ASP A 7 51.77 -47.31 -35.43
C ASP A 7 51.30 -48.63 -34.79
N PHE A 8 50.11 -48.62 -34.22
CA PHE A 8 49.45 -49.80 -33.67
C PHE A 8 48.73 -50.65 -34.72
N GLY A 9 48.46 -50.08 -35.91
CA GLY A 9 47.85 -50.80 -37.03
C GLY A 9 48.83 -51.78 -37.68
N ASP A 10 50.07 -51.33 -37.92
CA ASP A 10 51.14 -52.13 -38.52
C ASP A 10 52.22 -52.59 -37.52
N LEU A 11 52.10 -52.20 -36.24
CA LEU A 11 52.96 -52.57 -35.11
C LEU A 11 54.43 -52.16 -35.28
N ASP A 12 54.67 -50.94 -35.75
CA ASP A 12 56.00 -50.36 -35.88
C ASP A 12 56.07 -48.92 -35.35
N ASN A 13 57.24 -48.30 -35.50
CA ASN A 13 57.50 -46.95 -35.01
C ASN A 13 57.35 -45.86 -36.08
N ASN A 14 56.63 -46.15 -37.17
CA ASN A 14 56.42 -45.22 -38.26
C ASN A 14 54.94 -44.86 -38.42
N PRO A 15 54.42 -43.85 -37.68
CA PRO A 15 53.03 -43.43 -37.80
C PRO A 15 52.77 -42.52 -39.02
N ASP A 16 53.51 -42.71 -40.11
CA ASP A 16 53.29 -41.97 -41.36
C ASP A 16 51.85 -42.22 -41.87
N ASP A 17 51.19 -41.13 -42.25
CA ASP A 17 49.84 -41.16 -42.78
C ASP A 17 49.86 -41.46 -44.28
N GLU A 18 49.38 -42.65 -44.65
CA GLU A 18 49.30 -43.15 -46.03
C GLU A 18 47.89 -43.01 -46.64
N ALA A 19 46.92 -42.55 -45.85
CA ALA A 19 45.51 -42.42 -46.25
C ALA A 19 45.03 -40.95 -46.30
N GLY A 20 45.74 -40.05 -45.64
CA GLY A 20 45.55 -38.60 -45.68
C GLY A 20 44.51 -38.05 -44.69
N HIS A 21 43.69 -38.90 -44.08
CA HIS A 21 42.69 -38.49 -43.09
C HIS A 21 43.34 -37.93 -41.83
N GLY A 22 44.36 -38.61 -41.30
CA GLY A 22 45.09 -38.18 -40.11
C GLY A 22 45.80 -36.83 -40.32
N THR A 23 46.35 -36.60 -41.51
CA THR A 23 47.00 -35.35 -41.92
C THR A 23 45.99 -34.20 -41.96
N ALA A 24 44.79 -34.43 -42.50
CA ALA A 24 43.73 -33.43 -42.55
C ALA A 24 43.22 -33.07 -41.14
N VAL A 25 43.04 -34.06 -40.28
CA VAL A 25 42.66 -33.91 -38.86
C VAL A 25 43.74 -33.13 -38.09
N ALA A 26 45.01 -33.52 -38.22
CA ALA A 26 46.13 -32.86 -37.57
C ALA A 26 46.25 -31.39 -37.99
N GLY A 27 45.97 -31.08 -39.26
CA GLY A 27 45.92 -29.70 -39.76
C GLY A 27 44.87 -28.84 -39.07
N VAL A 28 43.69 -29.40 -38.81
CA VAL A 28 42.61 -28.68 -38.09
C VAL A 28 43.01 -28.42 -36.64
N ILE A 29 43.68 -29.37 -35.98
CA ILE A 29 44.16 -29.19 -34.61
C ILE A 29 45.22 -28.09 -34.56
N GLY A 30 46.25 -28.17 -35.41
CA GLY A 30 47.45 -27.35 -35.22
C GLY A 30 48.36 -27.16 -36.42
N ALA A 31 47.82 -26.97 -37.62
CA ALA A 31 48.63 -26.41 -38.71
C ALA A 31 49.27 -25.08 -38.26
N VAL A 32 50.56 -24.91 -38.57
CA VAL A 32 51.35 -23.77 -38.11
C VAL A 32 50.77 -22.47 -38.69
N GLY A 33 50.27 -21.59 -37.81
CA GLY A 33 49.80 -20.27 -38.19
C GLY A 33 50.93 -19.28 -38.45
N ASP A 34 50.59 -18.16 -39.09
CA ASP A 34 51.47 -17.03 -39.41
C ASP A 34 52.81 -17.36 -40.12
N ASN A 35 52.86 -18.48 -40.84
CA ASN A 35 54.03 -18.90 -41.61
C ASN A 35 53.96 -18.53 -43.11
N ASN A 36 52.92 -17.79 -43.52
CA ASN A 36 52.59 -17.45 -44.91
C ASN A 36 52.35 -18.66 -45.84
N VAL A 37 52.08 -19.85 -45.31
CA VAL A 37 51.96 -21.10 -46.07
C VAL A 37 50.69 -21.84 -45.66
N GLY A 38 49.64 -21.71 -46.49
CA GLY A 38 48.48 -22.56 -46.39
C GLY A 38 47.37 -22.12 -45.45
N VAL A 39 47.15 -22.94 -44.41
CA VAL A 39 46.08 -22.84 -43.42
C VAL A 39 46.66 -22.75 -42.02
N ALA A 40 45.82 -22.37 -41.06
CA ALA A 40 46.15 -22.42 -39.65
C ALA A 40 45.19 -23.38 -38.94
N GLY A 41 45.73 -24.18 -38.00
CA GLY A 41 44.91 -24.97 -37.11
C GLY A 41 44.27 -24.10 -36.03
N VAL A 42 43.48 -24.70 -35.15
CA VAL A 42 42.96 -23.99 -33.99
C VAL A 42 44.10 -23.61 -33.04
N ALA A 43 45.00 -24.54 -32.71
CA ALA A 43 46.17 -24.31 -31.85
C ALA A 43 47.46 -24.19 -32.68
N TRP A 44 47.91 -22.97 -32.96
CA TRP A 44 49.05 -22.73 -33.87
C TRP A 44 50.39 -23.24 -33.33
N ASN A 45 50.50 -23.37 -32.01
CA ASN A 45 51.66 -23.88 -31.31
C ASN A 45 51.26 -25.03 -30.40
N VAL A 46 51.25 -26.24 -30.97
CA VAL A 46 50.90 -27.49 -30.28
C VAL A 46 51.82 -28.60 -30.77
N SER A 47 52.15 -29.54 -29.88
CA SER A 47 52.81 -30.79 -30.28
C SER A 47 51.75 -31.85 -30.50
N ILE A 48 51.69 -32.40 -31.71
CA ILE A 48 50.80 -33.51 -32.04
C ILE A 48 51.62 -34.79 -31.89
N LEU A 49 51.12 -35.73 -31.07
CA LEU A 49 51.66 -37.09 -30.96
C LEU A 49 50.87 -38.00 -31.92
N PRO A 50 51.44 -38.42 -33.06
CA PRO A 50 50.76 -39.31 -33.97
C PRO A 50 50.64 -40.72 -33.38
N VAL A 51 49.40 -41.19 -33.26
CA VAL A 51 49.10 -42.58 -32.86
C VAL A 51 48.20 -43.17 -33.92
N LYS A 52 48.78 -44.01 -34.77
CA LYS A 52 48.07 -44.61 -35.90
C LYS A 52 47.45 -45.93 -35.49
N ILE A 53 46.13 -46.04 -35.63
CA ILE A 53 45.34 -47.24 -35.29
C ILE A 53 44.86 -48.00 -36.53
N ALA A 54 44.97 -47.39 -37.71
CA ALA A 54 44.63 -48.02 -38.97
C ALA A 54 45.85 -48.72 -39.55
N ASP A 55 45.68 -49.94 -40.05
CA ASP A 55 46.71 -50.58 -40.88
C ASP A 55 46.88 -49.84 -42.22
N ARG A 56 47.91 -50.18 -42.99
CA ARG A 56 48.14 -49.67 -44.38
C ARG A 56 46.96 -49.82 -45.36
N PHE A 57 45.89 -50.53 -45.01
CA PHE A 57 44.67 -50.66 -45.81
C PHE A 57 43.51 -49.82 -45.26
N GLY A 58 43.75 -49.00 -44.23
CA GLY A 58 42.74 -48.17 -43.57
C GLY A 58 41.83 -48.95 -42.62
N ARG A 59 42.22 -50.17 -42.21
CA ARG A 59 41.39 -51.04 -41.36
C ARG A 59 41.68 -50.80 -39.89
N LEU A 60 40.62 -50.74 -39.09
CA LEU A 60 40.69 -50.56 -37.65
C LEU A 60 40.44 -51.89 -36.93
N SER A 61 41.31 -52.22 -35.97
CA SER A 61 41.06 -53.29 -35.00
C SER A 61 40.84 -52.71 -33.61
N THR A 62 39.95 -53.33 -32.82
CA THR A 62 39.76 -52.94 -31.42
C THR A 62 41.04 -53.12 -30.61
N SER A 63 41.85 -54.14 -30.95
CA SER A 63 43.16 -54.38 -30.33
C SER A 63 44.12 -53.20 -30.53
N ALA A 64 44.16 -52.59 -31.72
CA ALA A 64 44.98 -51.40 -31.99
C ALA A 64 44.44 -50.16 -31.26
N ILE A 65 43.11 -49.97 -31.21
CA ILE A 65 42.46 -48.86 -30.49
C ILE A 65 42.74 -48.92 -28.99
N VAL A 66 42.51 -50.08 -28.37
CA VAL A 66 42.79 -50.30 -26.93
C VAL A 66 44.27 -50.08 -26.63
N SER A 67 45.17 -50.65 -27.45
CA SER A 67 46.62 -50.47 -27.28
C SER A 67 47.05 -49.00 -27.42
N ALA A 68 46.41 -48.24 -28.30
CA ALA A 68 46.65 -46.82 -28.46
C ALA A 68 46.24 -46.02 -27.21
N HIS A 69 45.06 -46.28 -26.64
CA HIS A 69 44.63 -45.64 -25.40
C HIS A 69 45.53 -46.03 -24.23
N GLU A 70 45.88 -47.31 -24.07
CA GLU A 70 46.82 -47.76 -23.04
C GLU A 70 48.20 -47.10 -23.17
N TYR A 71 48.69 -46.92 -24.39
CA TYR A 71 49.93 -46.20 -24.65
C TYR A 71 49.85 -44.72 -24.28
N LEU A 72 48.77 -44.04 -24.64
CA LEU A 72 48.56 -42.64 -24.25
C LEU A 72 48.48 -42.48 -22.72
N THR A 73 47.74 -43.37 -22.04
CA THR A 73 47.67 -43.45 -20.58
C THR A 73 49.05 -43.67 -19.95
N LEU A 74 49.85 -44.58 -20.51
CA LEU A 74 51.22 -44.83 -20.08
C LEU A 74 52.10 -43.59 -20.26
N MET A 75 51.97 -42.87 -21.38
CA MET A 75 52.74 -41.65 -21.64
C MET A 75 52.37 -40.54 -20.65
N ILE A 76 51.08 -40.34 -20.35
CA ILE A 76 50.63 -39.42 -19.30
C ILE A 76 51.26 -39.81 -17.94
N GLY A 77 51.21 -41.09 -17.57
CA GLY A 77 51.82 -41.60 -16.34
C GLY A 77 53.35 -41.45 -16.27
N ARG A 78 54.02 -41.28 -17.42
CA ARG A 78 55.45 -40.98 -17.53
C ARG A 78 55.75 -39.47 -17.51
N GLY A 79 54.74 -38.63 -17.41
CA GLY A 79 54.86 -37.17 -17.34
C GLY A 79 54.85 -36.48 -18.70
N HIS A 80 54.42 -37.15 -19.78
CA HIS A 80 54.16 -36.47 -21.05
C HIS A 80 52.87 -35.65 -20.95
N ASN A 81 52.92 -34.40 -21.42
CA ASN A 81 51.79 -33.47 -21.38
C ASN A 81 50.77 -33.75 -22.50
N ILE A 82 50.02 -34.83 -22.37
CA ILE A 82 48.92 -35.16 -23.28
C ILE A 82 47.63 -34.63 -22.67
N VAL A 83 47.07 -33.59 -23.29
CA VAL A 83 45.91 -32.86 -22.76
C VAL A 83 44.58 -33.38 -23.32
N ALA A 84 44.58 -33.87 -24.55
CA ALA A 84 43.42 -34.43 -25.20
C ALA A 84 43.85 -35.47 -26.25
N SER A 85 42.96 -36.42 -26.54
CA SER A 85 43.00 -37.23 -27.76
C SER A 85 41.83 -36.85 -28.66
N ASN A 86 42.09 -36.77 -29.98
CA ASN A 86 41.05 -36.61 -30.98
C ASN A 86 40.81 -37.94 -31.69
N ASN A 87 39.59 -38.44 -31.59
CA ASN A 87 39.21 -39.79 -31.99
C ASN A 87 38.17 -39.69 -33.11
N SER A 88 38.65 -39.45 -34.33
CA SER A 88 37.81 -39.28 -35.52
C SER A 88 37.54 -40.60 -36.24
N TYR A 89 37.06 -41.59 -35.50
CA TYR A 89 36.63 -42.91 -35.98
C TYR A 89 35.30 -43.27 -35.33
N GLY A 90 34.59 -44.25 -35.88
CA GLY A 90 33.40 -44.83 -35.26
C GLY A 90 32.40 -45.35 -36.27
N GLY A 91 31.42 -46.09 -35.77
CA GLY A 91 30.35 -46.65 -36.57
C GLY A 91 29.24 -47.26 -35.73
N TYR A 92 28.11 -47.54 -36.41
CA TYR A 92 26.96 -48.27 -35.87
C TYR A 92 27.06 -49.80 -36.13
N ASP A 93 27.95 -50.21 -37.05
CA ASP A 93 27.97 -51.56 -37.63
C ASP A 93 29.14 -52.42 -37.07
N GLN A 94 28.85 -53.69 -36.76
CA GLN A 94 29.83 -54.70 -36.29
C GLN A 94 31.01 -54.88 -37.26
N SER A 95 30.80 -54.61 -38.55
CA SER A 95 31.80 -54.74 -39.62
C SER A 95 32.82 -53.58 -39.66
N PHE A 96 32.61 -52.51 -38.89
CA PHE A 96 33.55 -51.39 -38.79
C PHE A 96 34.89 -51.83 -38.17
N TYR A 97 34.86 -52.76 -37.22
CA TYR A 97 36.05 -53.37 -36.62
C TYR A 97 36.39 -54.66 -37.34
N THR A 98 37.62 -54.80 -37.84
CA THR A 98 37.99 -55.95 -38.70
C THR A 98 38.10 -57.30 -37.99
N GLU A 99 37.80 -57.35 -36.68
CA GLU A 99 37.99 -58.51 -35.81
C GLU A 99 36.70 -59.16 -35.29
N ALA A 100 35.51 -58.58 -35.52
CA ALA A 100 34.31 -59.04 -34.82
C ALA A 100 33.62 -60.23 -35.49
N ASP A 101 33.91 -61.44 -34.98
CA ASP A 101 32.83 -62.42 -34.79
C ASP A 101 31.74 -61.74 -33.94
N PRO A 102 30.46 -61.71 -34.36
CA PRO A 102 29.37 -61.08 -33.60
C PRO A 102 29.31 -61.51 -32.12
N GLU A 103 29.80 -62.71 -31.77
CA GLU A 103 29.86 -63.19 -30.38
C GLU A 103 30.92 -62.49 -29.51
N GLN A 104 31.97 -61.92 -30.11
CA GLN A 104 33.08 -61.27 -29.38
C GLN A 104 32.89 -59.76 -29.22
N LEU A 105 32.00 -59.15 -30.01
CA LEU A 105 31.79 -57.70 -30.04
C LEU A 105 31.45 -57.08 -28.67
N PRO A 106 30.59 -57.67 -27.81
CA PRO A 106 30.31 -57.10 -26.49
C PRO A 106 31.57 -57.01 -25.60
N ALA A 107 32.44 -58.02 -25.68
CA ALA A 107 33.70 -58.03 -24.93
C ALA A 107 34.70 -57.01 -25.50
N LEU A 108 34.74 -56.84 -26.82
CA LEU A 108 35.58 -55.85 -27.50
C LEU A 108 35.14 -54.41 -27.19
N LEU A 109 33.83 -54.10 -27.27
CA LEU A 109 33.29 -52.79 -26.89
C LEU A 109 33.49 -52.49 -25.39
N ALA A 110 33.35 -53.50 -24.53
CA ALA A 110 33.66 -53.35 -23.11
C ALA A 110 35.15 -53.05 -22.87
N ALA A 111 36.05 -53.69 -23.61
CA ALA A 111 37.48 -53.42 -23.54
C ALA A 111 37.83 -52.01 -24.05
N GLU A 112 37.22 -51.57 -25.16
CA GLU A 112 37.38 -50.21 -25.66
C GLU A 112 36.87 -49.18 -24.65
N ARG A 113 35.65 -49.35 -24.14
CA ARG A 113 35.08 -48.49 -23.10
C ARG A 113 35.98 -48.38 -21.88
N GLN A 114 36.50 -49.50 -21.37
CA GLN A 114 37.43 -49.51 -20.24
C GLN A 114 38.72 -48.75 -20.56
N SER A 115 39.30 -48.95 -21.74
CA SER A 115 40.53 -48.26 -22.14
C SER A 115 40.35 -46.73 -22.25
N ILE A 116 39.16 -46.28 -22.68
CA ILE A 116 38.79 -44.86 -22.73
C ILE A 116 38.61 -44.32 -21.32
N GLU A 117 37.93 -45.07 -20.44
CA GLU A 117 37.76 -44.70 -19.03
C GLU A 117 39.11 -44.55 -18.32
N ASP A 118 40.04 -45.48 -18.54
CA ASP A 118 41.40 -45.43 -17.97
C ASP A 118 42.19 -44.21 -18.49
N PHE A 119 42.06 -43.88 -19.78
CA PHE A 119 42.65 -42.69 -20.38
C PHE A 119 42.09 -41.38 -19.79
N ILE A 120 40.77 -41.29 -19.66
CA ILE A 120 40.08 -40.16 -19.02
C ILE A 120 40.52 -40.03 -17.55
N ALA A 121 40.60 -41.16 -16.84
CA ALA A 121 41.03 -41.21 -15.44
C ALA A 121 42.48 -40.73 -15.25
N ALA A 122 43.35 -40.92 -16.26
CA ALA A 122 44.71 -40.39 -16.27
C ALA A 122 44.78 -38.85 -16.39
N GLY A 123 43.67 -38.18 -16.71
CA GLY A 123 43.54 -36.71 -16.63
C GLY A 123 43.43 -35.98 -17.97
N ALA A 124 43.29 -36.70 -19.09
CA ALA A 124 43.13 -36.12 -20.43
C ALA A 124 41.66 -36.14 -20.90
N ASN A 125 41.32 -35.24 -21.84
CA ASN A 125 40.00 -35.21 -22.48
C ASN A 125 39.92 -36.17 -23.67
N PHE A 126 38.84 -36.94 -23.78
CA PHE A 126 38.58 -37.80 -24.94
C PHE A 126 37.60 -37.11 -25.89
N VAL A 127 38.08 -36.57 -27.00
CA VAL A 127 37.24 -35.87 -28.00
C VAL A 127 36.92 -36.81 -29.14
N THR A 128 35.65 -36.89 -29.56
CA THR A 128 35.21 -37.83 -30.60
C THR A 128 34.17 -37.22 -31.54
N SER A 129 34.13 -37.74 -32.77
CA SER A 129 33.17 -37.32 -33.80
C SER A 129 31.82 -38.00 -33.61
N ALA A 130 30.71 -37.25 -33.74
CA ALA A 130 29.36 -37.79 -33.54
C ALA A 130 28.93 -38.86 -34.57
N GLY A 131 29.54 -38.88 -35.76
CA GLY A 131 29.15 -39.76 -36.87
C GLY A 131 28.59 -38.99 -38.08
N ASN A 132 28.54 -39.65 -39.24
CA ASN A 132 28.23 -39.01 -40.54
C ASN A 132 27.03 -39.66 -41.27
N ALA A 133 26.06 -40.18 -40.54
CA ALA A 133 24.89 -40.88 -41.08
C ALA A 133 23.59 -40.02 -41.10
N GLY A 134 23.63 -38.79 -40.57
CA GLY A 134 22.43 -37.95 -40.38
C GLY A 134 21.47 -38.53 -39.34
N SER A 135 21.98 -39.32 -38.40
CA SER A 135 21.20 -40.12 -37.45
C SER A 135 21.19 -39.53 -36.03
N ASP A 136 20.15 -39.87 -35.28
CA ASP A 136 20.05 -39.57 -33.85
C ASP A 136 20.78 -40.66 -33.05
N ASN A 137 21.84 -40.28 -32.35
CA ASN A 137 22.65 -41.17 -31.53
C ASN A 137 21.96 -41.56 -30.22
N ASP A 138 20.86 -40.89 -29.85
CA ASP A 138 20.02 -41.26 -28.71
C ASP A 138 19.08 -42.44 -29.06
N ASP A 139 18.99 -42.83 -30.34
CA ASP A 139 18.26 -44.02 -30.77
C ASP A 139 19.09 -45.30 -30.48
N PRO A 140 18.58 -46.24 -29.66
CA PRO A 140 19.29 -47.46 -29.28
C PRO A 140 19.56 -48.42 -30.44
N ASP A 141 18.87 -48.29 -31.58
CA ASP A 141 19.04 -49.17 -32.74
C ASP A 141 20.17 -48.73 -33.68
N ILE A 142 20.63 -47.48 -33.56
CA ILE A 142 21.65 -46.86 -34.42
C ILE A 142 22.73 -46.12 -33.62
N THR A 143 22.96 -46.54 -32.37
CA THR A 143 23.97 -45.98 -31.47
C THR A 143 25.37 -46.03 -32.09
N HIS A 144 26.05 -44.89 -32.10
CA HIS A 144 27.39 -44.76 -32.67
C HIS A 144 28.46 -44.85 -31.58
N TYR A 145 29.45 -45.73 -31.76
CA TYR A 145 30.57 -45.88 -30.84
C TYR A 145 31.88 -45.43 -31.49
N PRO A 146 32.77 -44.75 -30.73
CA PRO A 146 32.75 -44.57 -29.28
C PRO A 146 31.93 -43.37 -28.77
N SER A 147 31.32 -42.57 -29.64
CA SER A 147 30.69 -41.29 -29.26
C SER A 147 29.53 -41.38 -28.26
N SER A 148 28.82 -42.50 -28.22
CA SER A 148 27.69 -42.70 -27.30
C SER A 148 28.06 -43.55 -26.08
N PHE A 149 29.35 -43.76 -25.79
CA PHE A 149 29.73 -44.32 -24.49
C PHE A 149 29.40 -43.31 -23.39
N ASP A 150 28.53 -43.71 -22.46
CA ASP A 150 28.20 -42.90 -21.28
C ASP A 150 29.39 -42.84 -20.29
N LEU A 151 30.35 -41.94 -20.55
CA LEU A 151 31.53 -41.69 -19.73
C LEU A 151 31.70 -40.17 -19.56
N PRO A 152 31.81 -39.64 -18.32
CA PRO A 152 31.80 -38.19 -18.05
C PRO A 152 32.87 -37.33 -18.75
N GLY A 153 33.98 -37.95 -19.18
CA GLY A 153 35.10 -37.27 -19.82
C GLY A 153 35.13 -37.33 -21.35
N ILE A 154 34.07 -37.88 -21.98
CA ILE A 154 33.91 -37.87 -23.44
C ILE A 154 33.32 -36.53 -23.87
N ILE A 155 33.86 -35.98 -24.96
CA ILE A 155 33.36 -34.79 -25.65
C ILE A 155 33.02 -35.18 -27.09
N THR A 156 31.74 -35.38 -27.37
CA THR A 156 31.19 -35.76 -28.66
C THR A 156 30.76 -34.54 -29.46
N VAL A 157 31.23 -34.45 -30.71
CA VAL A 157 31.13 -33.23 -31.52
C VAL A 157 30.37 -33.46 -32.83
N ALA A 158 29.27 -32.73 -33.01
CA ALA A 158 28.50 -32.65 -34.26
C ALA A 158 29.10 -31.63 -35.26
N ALA A 159 28.69 -31.71 -36.52
CA ALA A 159 29.15 -30.84 -37.60
C ALA A 159 28.12 -29.77 -37.97
N THR A 160 28.58 -28.52 -38.03
CA THR A 160 27.83 -27.40 -38.63
C THR A 160 28.39 -27.01 -39.99
N ASN A 161 27.56 -26.32 -40.78
CA ASN A 161 27.96 -25.69 -42.03
C ASN A 161 28.22 -24.18 -41.88
N ASN A 162 28.57 -23.53 -42.99
CA ASN A 162 28.94 -22.11 -43.02
C ASN A 162 27.77 -21.13 -42.87
N VAL A 163 26.55 -21.62 -42.62
CA VAL A 163 25.37 -20.80 -42.30
C VAL A 163 24.78 -21.17 -40.93
N ASP A 164 25.59 -21.79 -40.06
CA ASP A 164 25.22 -22.15 -38.69
C ASP A 164 24.02 -23.11 -38.59
N ALA A 165 23.86 -23.96 -39.62
CA ALA A 165 22.96 -25.12 -39.56
C ALA A 165 23.74 -26.40 -39.25
N LEU A 166 23.08 -27.36 -38.59
CA LEU A 166 23.57 -28.73 -38.51
C LEU A 166 23.78 -29.26 -39.94
N ALA A 167 24.96 -29.80 -40.24
CA ALA A 167 25.24 -30.35 -41.56
C ALA A 167 24.37 -31.59 -41.81
N ASP A 168 23.84 -31.75 -43.03
CA ASP A 168 22.85 -32.80 -43.36
C ASP A 168 23.35 -34.22 -43.05
N PHE A 169 24.67 -34.45 -43.11
CA PHE A 169 25.29 -35.73 -42.80
C PHE A 169 25.58 -35.91 -41.30
N SER A 170 25.56 -34.85 -40.48
CA SER A 170 25.99 -34.95 -39.09
C SER A 170 25.00 -35.79 -38.29
N ASN A 171 25.53 -36.76 -37.55
CA ASN A 171 24.77 -37.30 -36.44
C ASN A 171 24.58 -36.23 -35.34
N PHE A 172 23.54 -36.41 -34.54
CA PHE A 172 23.15 -35.55 -33.44
C PHE A 172 22.60 -36.41 -32.30
N GLY A 173 22.33 -35.83 -31.14
CA GLY A 173 21.78 -36.52 -29.97
C GLY A 173 21.67 -35.51 -28.83
N ALA A 174 20.46 -35.28 -28.32
CA ALA A 174 20.23 -34.32 -27.26
C ALA A 174 20.92 -34.74 -25.96
N GLU A 175 21.08 -36.04 -25.74
CA GLU A 175 21.75 -36.61 -24.56
C GLU A 175 23.17 -37.09 -24.87
N THR A 176 23.43 -37.62 -26.08
CA THR A 176 24.71 -38.28 -26.42
C THR A 176 25.71 -37.40 -27.18
N VAL A 177 25.35 -36.17 -27.57
CA VAL A 177 26.24 -35.23 -28.29
C VAL A 177 26.33 -33.90 -27.56
N ASP A 178 27.54 -33.45 -27.20
CA ASP A 178 27.74 -32.29 -26.32
C ASP A 178 27.57 -30.94 -27.03
N LEU A 179 28.24 -30.77 -28.16
CA LEU A 179 28.27 -29.51 -28.91
C LEU A 179 28.53 -29.73 -30.39
N ALA A 180 28.32 -28.68 -31.19
CA ALA A 180 28.68 -28.70 -32.60
C ALA A 180 29.91 -27.82 -32.88
N ALA A 181 30.66 -28.14 -33.94
CA ALA A 181 31.72 -27.28 -34.48
C ALA A 181 31.71 -27.33 -36.02
N PRO A 182 32.29 -26.34 -36.72
CA PRO A 182 32.33 -26.36 -38.18
C PRO A 182 32.94 -27.66 -38.72
N GLY A 183 32.22 -28.33 -39.61
CA GLY A 183 32.61 -29.65 -40.13
C GLY A 183 32.25 -29.88 -41.60
N GLU A 184 31.52 -28.97 -42.24
CA GLU A 184 31.24 -29.01 -43.67
C GLU A 184 32.14 -28.03 -44.42
N GLN A 185 32.82 -28.52 -45.46
CA GLN A 185 33.74 -27.73 -46.31
C GLN A 185 34.88 -27.05 -45.51
N VAL A 186 35.52 -27.79 -44.61
CA VAL A 186 36.69 -27.33 -43.86
C VAL A 186 37.92 -27.38 -44.76
N PHE A 187 38.65 -26.26 -44.89
CA PHE A 187 39.90 -26.20 -45.66
C PHE A 187 41.10 -26.51 -44.75
N THR A 188 41.82 -27.59 -45.03
CA THR A 188 42.91 -28.10 -44.16
C THR A 188 44.07 -28.70 -44.98
N THR A 189 45.12 -29.19 -44.31
CA THR A 189 46.29 -29.84 -44.90
C THR A 189 45.96 -31.16 -45.61
N ALA A 190 46.75 -31.51 -46.62
CA ALA A 190 46.63 -32.74 -47.39
C ALA A 190 47.93 -33.56 -47.37
N GLU A 191 47.79 -34.88 -47.47
CA GLU A 191 48.91 -35.82 -47.64
C GLU A 191 49.73 -35.49 -48.88
N GLY A 192 51.06 -35.70 -48.81
CA GLY A 192 51.97 -35.42 -49.93
C GLY A 192 52.24 -33.92 -50.18
N GLY A 193 51.65 -33.04 -49.35
CA GLY A 193 51.78 -31.59 -49.42
C GLY A 193 50.57 -30.90 -50.09
N GLY A 194 50.31 -29.65 -49.69
CA GLY A 194 49.16 -28.88 -50.19
C GLY A 194 47.96 -28.89 -49.22
N TYR A 195 46.78 -28.53 -49.74
CA TYR A 195 45.57 -28.26 -48.96
C TYR A 195 44.32 -28.72 -49.70
N GLN A 196 43.26 -29.05 -48.96
CA GLN A 196 42.00 -29.57 -49.50
C GLN A 196 40.79 -29.11 -48.69
N TYR A 197 39.61 -29.08 -49.34
CA TYR A 197 38.32 -28.97 -48.66
C TYR A 197 37.80 -30.36 -48.31
N ILE A 198 37.33 -30.54 -47.08
CA ILE A 198 36.84 -31.83 -46.59
C ILE A 198 35.63 -31.64 -45.67
N SER A 199 34.74 -32.63 -45.61
CA SER A 199 33.51 -32.59 -44.81
C SER A 199 33.37 -33.85 -43.95
N GLY A 200 32.87 -33.68 -42.73
CA GLY A 200 32.65 -34.75 -41.76
C GLY A 200 32.77 -34.25 -40.32
N THR A 201 32.08 -34.92 -39.38
CA THR A 201 32.27 -34.71 -37.93
C THR A 201 33.71 -35.03 -37.47
N SER A 202 34.45 -35.80 -38.28
CA SER A 202 35.90 -35.99 -38.18
C SER A 202 36.71 -34.69 -38.27
N PHE A 203 36.14 -33.59 -38.77
CA PHE A 203 36.81 -32.28 -38.86
C PHE A 203 36.26 -31.26 -37.87
N SER A 204 35.11 -31.56 -37.25
CA SER A 204 34.57 -30.80 -36.11
C SER A 204 35.26 -31.17 -34.80
N SER A 205 35.39 -32.48 -34.52
CA SER A 205 36.09 -33.00 -33.33
C SER A 205 37.52 -32.44 -33.14
N PRO A 206 38.38 -32.37 -34.17
CA PRO A 206 39.72 -31.80 -34.01
C PRO A 206 39.73 -30.29 -33.72
N MET A 207 38.69 -29.54 -34.11
CA MET A 207 38.59 -28.13 -33.71
C MET A 207 38.44 -28.00 -32.20
N VAL A 208 37.64 -28.89 -31.60
CA VAL A 208 37.46 -28.96 -30.14
C VAL A 208 38.75 -29.42 -29.46
N ALA A 209 39.44 -30.43 -29.98
CA ALA A 209 40.73 -30.86 -29.43
C ALA A 209 41.80 -29.75 -29.49
N GLY A 210 41.82 -28.96 -30.57
CA GLY A 210 42.66 -27.77 -30.66
C GLY A 210 42.27 -26.68 -29.66
N ALA A 211 40.97 -26.49 -29.42
CA ALA A 211 40.49 -25.58 -28.37
C ALA A 211 40.95 -26.03 -26.98
N ILE A 212 40.87 -27.32 -26.67
CA ILE A 212 41.38 -27.88 -25.40
C ILE A 212 42.88 -27.64 -25.25
N ALA A 213 43.66 -27.83 -26.32
CA ALA A 213 45.08 -27.54 -26.30
C ALA A 213 45.35 -26.06 -25.97
N LEU A 214 44.63 -25.13 -26.59
CA LEU A 214 44.73 -23.69 -26.28
C LEU A 214 44.33 -23.40 -24.84
N ILE A 215 43.22 -23.97 -24.35
CA ILE A 215 42.76 -23.84 -22.96
C ILE A 215 43.87 -24.27 -21.98
N LYS A 216 44.50 -25.42 -22.22
CA LYS A 216 45.58 -25.94 -21.39
C LYS A 216 46.88 -25.14 -21.49
N THR A 217 47.06 -24.30 -22.51
CA THR A 217 48.17 -23.32 -22.53
C THR A 217 47.94 -22.16 -21.56
N ILE A 218 46.67 -21.83 -21.27
CA ILE A 218 46.29 -20.72 -20.38
C ILE A 218 46.15 -21.22 -18.94
N ARG A 219 45.38 -22.28 -18.70
CA ARG A 219 45.28 -22.97 -17.40
C ARG A 219 45.73 -24.41 -17.54
N PRO A 220 46.99 -24.74 -17.23
CA PRO A 220 47.45 -26.12 -17.24
C PRO A 220 46.72 -27.01 -16.21
N ASP A 221 46.24 -26.40 -15.12
CA ASP A 221 45.64 -27.03 -13.93
C ASP A 221 44.14 -27.34 -14.04
N VAL A 222 43.41 -26.70 -14.97
CA VAL A 222 41.97 -26.91 -15.13
C VAL A 222 41.66 -28.40 -15.39
N SER A 223 40.69 -28.96 -14.69
CA SER A 223 40.33 -30.36 -14.83
C SER A 223 39.68 -30.65 -16.18
N ARG A 224 39.71 -31.92 -16.60
CA ARG A 224 39.05 -32.38 -17.84
C ARG A 224 37.53 -32.11 -17.83
N ASP A 225 36.89 -32.23 -16.66
CA ASP A 225 35.44 -32.08 -16.50
C ASP A 225 35.07 -30.59 -16.59
N GLU A 226 35.89 -29.72 -15.99
CA GLU A 226 35.80 -28.27 -16.17
C GLU A 226 36.00 -27.89 -17.64
N ILE A 227 36.99 -28.46 -18.34
CA ILE A 227 37.18 -28.20 -19.79
C ILE A 227 35.93 -28.54 -20.60
N ARG A 228 35.31 -29.70 -20.35
CA ARG A 228 34.06 -30.09 -21.02
C ARG A 228 32.96 -29.06 -20.76
N GLN A 229 32.78 -28.67 -19.50
CA GLN A 229 31.76 -27.68 -19.12
C GLN A 229 32.02 -26.30 -19.75
N ILE A 230 33.28 -25.85 -19.76
CA ILE A 230 33.72 -24.60 -20.39
C ILE A 230 33.34 -24.57 -21.87
N LEU A 231 33.57 -25.68 -22.59
CA LEU A 231 33.25 -25.77 -24.01
C LEU A 231 31.72 -25.75 -24.26
N ILE A 232 30.93 -26.35 -23.37
CA ILE A 232 29.46 -26.29 -23.41
C ILE A 232 28.99 -24.85 -23.14
N ASP A 233 29.45 -24.22 -22.06
CA ASP A 233 29.01 -22.89 -21.60
C ASP A 233 29.51 -21.73 -22.47
N SER A 234 30.58 -21.98 -23.23
CA SER A 234 31.12 -21.04 -24.22
C SER A 234 30.50 -21.17 -25.60
N SER A 235 29.67 -22.17 -25.87
CA SER A 235 29.09 -22.35 -27.20
C SER A 235 28.11 -21.23 -27.56
N ASP A 236 28.10 -20.82 -28.83
CA ASP A 236 27.12 -19.88 -29.36
C ASP A 236 25.78 -20.62 -29.57
N PRO A 237 24.70 -20.25 -28.88
CA PRO A 237 23.42 -20.93 -29.02
C PRO A 237 22.80 -20.65 -30.40
N LEU A 238 22.36 -21.72 -31.07
CA LEU A 238 21.79 -21.63 -32.41
C LEU A 238 20.41 -22.29 -32.44
N PRO A 239 19.36 -21.64 -32.98
CA PRO A 239 18.02 -22.22 -33.06
C PRO A 239 17.96 -23.59 -33.74
N THR A 240 18.87 -23.86 -34.69
CA THR A 240 18.99 -25.11 -35.45
C THR A 240 19.55 -26.28 -34.63
N LEU A 241 20.21 -25.98 -33.49
CA LEU A 241 20.87 -26.96 -32.64
C LEU A 241 20.13 -27.22 -31.32
N GLN A 242 19.11 -26.42 -31.00
CA GLN A 242 18.27 -26.59 -29.82
C GLN A 242 17.57 -27.96 -29.85
N GLY A 243 17.80 -28.77 -28.82
CA GLY A 243 17.28 -30.15 -28.74
C GLY A 243 17.93 -31.13 -29.72
N ARG A 244 19.09 -30.79 -30.31
CA ARG A 244 19.89 -31.67 -31.18
C ARG A 244 21.25 -32.02 -30.58
N VAL A 245 21.81 -31.15 -29.74
CA VAL A 245 23.04 -31.35 -28.97
C VAL A 245 22.86 -30.73 -27.59
N GLN A 246 23.60 -31.18 -26.57
CA GLN A 246 23.43 -30.78 -25.17
C GLN A 246 23.57 -29.27 -24.95
N SER A 247 24.59 -28.64 -25.55
CA SER A 247 24.82 -27.19 -25.48
C SER A 247 23.79 -26.35 -26.25
N GLY A 248 23.03 -26.96 -27.16
CA GLY A 248 22.20 -26.26 -28.13
C GLY A 248 22.98 -25.29 -29.04
N GLY A 249 24.31 -25.43 -29.15
CA GLY A 249 25.18 -24.41 -29.73
C GLY A 249 26.43 -24.91 -30.46
N ARG A 250 27.12 -23.95 -31.10
CA ARG A 250 28.34 -24.14 -31.89
C ARG A 250 29.54 -23.57 -31.13
N MET A 251 30.63 -24.34 -31.04
CA MET A 251 31.83 -24.01 -30.25
C MET A 251 32.39 -22.61 -30.56
N ASN A 252 32.69 -21.83 -29.52
CA ASN A 252 33.37 -20.54 -29.62
C ASN A 252 34.67 -20.54 -28.80
N VAL A 253 35.81 -20.74 -29.47
CA VAL A 253 37.13 -20.84 -28.82
C VAL A 253 37.52 -19.54 -28.11
N ALA A 254 37.19 -18.38 -28.67
CA ALA A 254 37.51 -17.10 -28.05
C ALA A 254 36.77 -16.93 -26.71
N ARG A 255 35.52 -17.38 -26.62
CA ARG A 255 34.76 -17.39 -25.37
C ARG A 255 35.29 -18.46 -24.41
N ALA A 256 35.66 -19.65 -24.91
CA ALA A 256 36.24 -20.70 -24.08
C ALA A 256 37.56 -20.29 -23.42
N LEU A 257 38.46 -19.60 -24.15
CA LEU A 257 39.72 -19.11 -23.59
C LEU A 257 39.53 -18.00 -22.55
N ARG A 258 38.51 -17.15 -22.74
CA ARG A 258 38.09 -16.18 -21.71
C ARG A 258 37.58 -16.88 -20.44
N ILE A 259 36.75 -17.91 -20.58
CA ILE A 259 36.25 -18.70 -19.43
C ILE A 259 37.40 -19.44 -18.73
N VAL A 260 38.41 -19.90 -19.45
CA VAL A 260 39.57 -20.58 -18.85
C VAL A 260 40.49 -19.59 -18.15
N GLY A 261 40.60 -18.37 -18.65
CA GLY A 261 41.25 -17.25 -17.99
C GLY A 261 40.53 -16.71 -16.74
N ILE A 262 39.70 -17.50 -16.05
CA ILE A 262 39.11 -17.11 -14.75
C ILE A 262 40.09 -17.43 -13.60
N ASP A 263 41.35 -17.01 -13.73
CA ASP A 263 42.01 -16.31 -12.62
C ASP A 263 42.35 -14.93 -13.17
N GLY A 264 41.81 -13.87 -12.57
CA GLY A 264 41.47 -12.66 -13.28
C GLY A 264 40.13 -12.10 -12.78
N PRO A 265 40.06 -10.80 -12.49
CA PRO A 265 38.85 -10.19 -11.99
C PRO A 265 37.81 -10.08 -13.11
N THR A 266 36.60 -10.64 -12.95
CA THR A 266 35.46 -10.37 -13.83
C THR A 266 34.67 -9.20 -13.27
N THR A 267 34.14 -8.31 -14.12
CA THR A 267 33.13 -7.35 -13.65
C THR A 267 31.86 -8.08 -13.25
N ILE A 268 31.43 -7.90 -12.02
CA ILE A 268 30.17 -8.47 -11.50
C ILE A 268 29.07 -7.43 -11.39
N ALA A 269 29.44 -6.15 -11.26
CA ALA A 269 28.51 -5.05 -11.33
C ALA A 269 29.19 -3.84 -11.95
N PHE A 270 28.46 -3.18 -12.82
CA PHE A 270 28.79 -1.87 -13.36
C PHE A 270 27.71 -0.92 -12.86
N SER A 271 28.10 0.16 -12.20
CA SER A 271 27.20 1.22 -11.79
C SER A 271 27.81 2.55 -12.23
N PRO A 272 27.22 3.27 -13.20
CA PRO A 272 27.68 4.61 -13.56
C PRO A 272 27.42 5.65 -12.46
N GLY A 273 27.13 5.19 -11.24
CA GLY A 273 26.42 5.94 -10.24
C GLY A 273 24.98 6.19 -10.69
N PRO A 274 24.16 6.76 -9.81
CA PRO A 274 22.76 6.92 -10.07
C PRO A 274 22.60 8.35 -10.67
N VAL A 275 22.28 8.47 -11.96
CA VAL A 275 22.39 9.74 -12.72
C VAL A 275 21.57 10.89 -12.08
N THR A 276 20.47 10.61 -11.40
CA THR A 276 19.65 11.64 -10.74
C THR A 276 20.14 12.11 -9.38
N GLY A 277 21.31 11.65 -8.95
CA GLY A 277 22.04 12.18 -7.81
C GLY A 277 23.45 12.59 -8.19
N GLN A 278 23.66 13.30 -9.30
CA GLN A 278 25.02 13.80 -9.60
C GLN A 278 25.47 14.90 -8.65
N ASN A 279 25.04 14.92 -7.39
CA ASN A 279 25.74 15.59 -6.31
C ASN A 279 25.92 14.57 -5.18
N ARG A 280 27.14 14.48 -4.63
CA ARG A 280 27.39 13.89 -3.32
C ARG A 280 26.56 14.64 -2.25
N PRO A 281 26.33 14.07 -1.06
CA PRO A 281 25.56 14.72 0.01
C PRO A 281 26.05 16.12 0.43
N ASP A 282 27.30 16.47 0.11
CA ASP A 282 27.92 17.78 0.35
C ASP A 282 27.67 18.80 -0.78
N GLY A 283 26.93 18.43 -1.82
CA GLY A 283 26.60 19.29 -2.95
C GLY A 283 27.64 19.32 -4.08
N THR A 284 28.76 18.60 -3.95
CA THR A 284 29.74 18.46 -5.04
C THR A 284 29.25 17.48 -6.10
N PRO A 285 29.47 17.70 -7.40
CA PRO A 285 28.96 16.78 -8.40
C PRO A 285 29.45 15.35 -8.20
N LEU A 286 28.57 14.35 -8.39
CA LEU A 286 29.00 12.97 -8.53
C LEU A 286 29.49 12.81 -9.96
N ASP A 287 30.80 12.76 -10.08
CA ASP A 287 31.55 12.77 -11.32
C ASP A 287 32.23 11.43 -11.56
N SER A 288 31.79 10.37 -10.89
CA SER A 288 32.53 9.10 -10.84
C SER A 288 31.68 7.88 -11.17
N ILE A 289 32.24 6.92 -11.90
CA ILE A 289 31.66 5.62 -12.22
C ILE A 289 32.28 4.55 -11.31
N SER A 290 31.49 3.58 -10.82
CA SER A 290 31.99 2.46 -10.02
C SER A 290 31.86 1.13 -10.75
N VAL A 291 32.94 0.35 -10.73
CA VAL A 291 32.99 -1.00 -11.30
C VAL A 291 33.41 -1.97 -10.20
N SER A 292 32.63 -3.02 -9.99
CA SER A 292 32.90 -4.06 -9.00
C SER A 292 33.32 -5.36 -9.67
N PHE A 293 34.32 -6.00 -9.09
CA PHE A 293 34.93 -7.22 -9.59
C PHE A 293 34.72 -8.40 -8.63
N ASN A 294 34.75 -9.63 -9.16
CA ASN A 294 34.64 -10.85 -8.34
C ASN A 294 35.90 -11.12 -7.47
N LYS A 295 37.01 -10.41 -7.70
CA LYS A 295 38.33 -10.61 -7.06
C LYS A 295 38.97 -9.28 -6.66
N ASP A 296 39.92 -9.37 -5.73
CA ASP A 296 40.70 -8.22 -5.25
C ASP A 296 41.58 -7.69 -6.39
N ILE A 297 41.45 -6.41 -6.70
CA ILE A 297 42.21 -5.66 -7.70
C ILE A 297 43.51 -5.13 -7.09
N ASP A 298 44.60 -5.19 -7.85
CA ASP A 298 45.86 -4.54 -7.49
C ASP A 298 45.87 -3.10 -8.00
N ALA A 299 45.83 -2.15 -7.06
CA ALA A 299 45.87 -0.71 -7.34
C ALA A 299 47.14 -0.27 -8.11
N GLY A 300 48.21 -1.08 -8.13
CA GLY A 300 49.45 -0.78 -8.84
C GLY A 300 49.35 -0.82 -10.36
N PHE A 301 48.30 -1.43 -10.92
CA PHE A 301 48.06 -1.50 -12.37
C PHE A 301 47.04 -0.49 -12.88
N LEU A 302 46.23 0.10 -11.99
CA LEU A 302 45.19 1.05 -12.38
C LEU A 302 45.80 2.33 -12.98
N SER A 303 45.25 2.76 -14.13
CA SER A 303 45.67 3.95 -14.86
C SER A 303 44.47 4.63 -15.51
N THR A 304 44.50 5.95 -15.65
CA THR A 304 43.49 6.71 -16.39
C THR A 304 43.54 6.41 -17.88
N ASP A 305 44.72 6.04 -18.42
CA ASP A 305 44.89 5.71 -19.84
C ASP A 305 44.17 4.39 -20.23
N GLY A 306 43.91 3.51 -19.26
CA GLY A 306 43.21 2.24 -19.44
C GLY A 306 41.68 2.34 -19.35
N VAL A 307 41.12 3.55 -19.36
CA VAL A 307 39.67 3.78 -19.31
C VAL A 307 39.26 4.79 -20.36
N THR A 308 38.28 4.44 -21.19
CA THR A 308 37.67 5.37 -22.16
C THR A 308 36.17 5.47 -21.94
N LEU A 309 35.62 6.68 -21.91
CA LEU A 309 34.18 6.92 -21.86
C LEU A 309 33.74 7.74 -23.08
N ILE A 310 32.91 7.15 -23.94
CA ILE A 310 32.45 7.78 -25.18
C ILE A 310 30.96 8.09 -25.07
N ARG A 311 30.59 9.33 -25.41
CA ARG A 311 29.20 9.76 -25.61
C ARG A 311 28.84 9.63 -27.08
N ALA A 312 27.78 8.89 -27.38
CA ALA A 312 27.28 8.76 -28.74
C ALA A 312 26.82 10.12 -29.30
N GLY A 313 27.09 10.34 -30.58
CA GLY A 313 26.64 11.48 -31.35
C GLY A 313 25.12 11.60 -31.52
N ALA A 314 24.68 12.50 -32.39
CA ALA A 314 23.26 12.78 -32.62
C ALA A 314 22.52 11.61 -33.30
N ASP A 315 23.25 10.73 -33.98
CA ASP A 315 22.71 9.52 -34.61
C ASP A 315 22.58 8.32 -33.65
N ARG A 316 23.05 8.47 -32.40
CA ARG A 316 23.05 7.43 -31.36
C ARG A 316 23.82 6.16 -31.76
N GLN A 317 24.79 6.27 -32.65
CA GLN A 317 25.68 5.17 -33.03
C GLN A 317 27.11 5.48 -32.58
N PHE A 318 27.83 4.49 -32.05
CA PHE A 318 29.24 4.65 -31.68
C PHE A 318 30.16 4.38 -32.88
N GLY A 319 31.34 5.01 -32.89
CA GLY A 319 32.33 4.95 -33.95
C GLY A 319 32.12 5.96 -35.09
N THR A 320 31.28 6.98 -34.87
CA THR A 320 30.94 8.00 -35.87
C THR A 320 31.73 9.29 -35.62
N ALA A 321 31.73 10.21 -36.59
CA ALA A 321 32.53 11.43 -36.50
C ALA A 321 31.98 12.46 -35.51
N ASP A 322 30.76 12.26 -35.01
CA ASP A 322 30.07 13.14 -34.04
C ASP A 322 30.10 12.62 -32.60
N ASP A 323 30.75 11.49 -32.34
CA ASP A 323 31.02 11.00 -30.99
C ASP A 323 31.95 11.93 -30.21
N THR A 324 31.72 12.03 -28.91
CA THR A 324 32.52 12.87 -28.01
C THR A 324 33.05 12.04 -26.85
N GLU A 325 34.37 12.04 -26.67
CA GLU A 325 35.01 11.39 -25.53
C GLU A 325 34.94 12.27 -24.28
N ILE A 326 34.64 11.66 -23.14
CA ILE A 326 34.61 12.29 -21.82
C ILE A 326 35.92 12.00 -21.11
N THR A 327 36.59 13.03 -20.61
CA THR A 327 37.91 12.89 -19.97
C THR A 327 37.80 12.19 -18.62
N VAL A 328 38.66 11.18 -18.37
CA VAL A 328 38.86 10.52 -17.07
C VAL A 328 39.95 11.28 -16.29
N THR A 329 39.69 11.60 -15.03
CA THR A 329 40.57 12.39 -14.16
C THR A 329 41.33 11.56 -13.12
N ASP A 330 40.74 10.46 -12.64
CA ASP A 330 41.39 9.53 -11.72
C ASP A 330 40.78 8.12 -11.80
N VAL A 331 41.53 7.11 -11.39
CA VAL A 331 41.07 5.72 -11.27
C VAL A 331 41.62 5.14 -9.97
N THR A 332 40.74 4.95 -8.99
CA THR A 332 41.13 4.62 -7.62
C THR A 332 40.50 3.34 -7.11
N LEU A 333 41.27 2.56 -6.36
CA LEU A 333 40.78 1.34 -5.72
C LEU A 333 40.07 1.66 -4.39
N GLY A 334 38.83 1.19 -4.26
CA GLY A 334 38.01 1.31 -3.06
C GLY A 334 38.50 0.45 -1.89
N GLY A 335 38.04 0.75 -0.68
CA GLY A 335 38.55 0.14 0.57
C GLY A 335 38.32 -1.36 0.72
N ASN A 336 37.44 -1.96 -0.09
CA ASN A 336 37.19 -3.41 -0.14
C ASN A 336 38.13 -4.17 -1.10
N ALA A 337 39.06 -3.45 -1.76
CA ALA A 337 39.95 -3.95 -2.80
C ALA A 337 39.26 -4.57 -4.02
N ARG A 338 37.93 -4.51 -4.17
CA ARG A 338 37.19 -5.13 -5.29
C ARG A 338 36.34 -4.16 -6.09
N THR A 339 36.22 -2.92 -5.63
CA THR A 339 35.48 -1.87 -6.31
C THR A 339 36.47 -0.80 -6.75
N VAL A 340 36.48 -0.48 -8.04
CA VAL A 340 37.27 0.62 -8.61
C VAL A 340 36.33 1.78 -8.93
N THR A 341 36.74 2.98 -8.56
CA THR A 341 36.03 4.23 -8.85
C THR A 341 36.81 5.01 -9.92
N ILE A 342 36.12 5.40 -10.98
CA ILE A 342 36.64 6.13 -12.14
C ILE A 342 36.07 7.54 -12.09
N ASP A 343 36.90 8.55 -11.82
CA ASP A 343 36.47 9.95 -11.73
C ASP A 343 36.55 10.62 -13.11
N LEU A 344 35.60 11.49 -13.44
CA LEU A 344 35.41 12.10 -14.76
C LEU A 344 35.52 13.63 -14.69
N ASP A 345 36.06 14.25 -15.74
CA ASP A 345 36.00 15.70 -15.88
C ASP A 345 34.64 16.12 -16.46
N VAL A 346 33.78 16.60 -15.58
CA VAL A 346 32.49 17.19 -15.95
C VAL A 346 32.52 18.72 -16.01
N THR A 347 33.70 19.34 -15.86
CA THR A 347 33.90 20.79 -15.78
C THR A 347 33.77 21.46 -17.16
N GLY A 348 32.54 21.50 -17.65
CA GLY A 348 32.22 22.04 -18.97
C GLY A 348 30.83 21.67 -19.45
N PHE A 349 30.24 20.63 -18.87
CA PHE A 349 28.86 20.27 -19.13
C PHE A 349 27.88 21.10 -18.29
N ALA A 350 26.66 21.25 -18.81
CA ALA A 350 25.60 21.95 -18.11
C ALA A 350 25.38 21.31 -16.73
N GLN A 351 25.28 22.14 -15.69
CA GLN A 351 25.18 21.72 -14.28
C GLN A 351 26.38 20.93 -13.73
N GLN A 352 27.50 20.85 -14.46
CA GLN A 352 28.68 20.03 -14.13
C GLN A 352 28.32 18.54 -14.06
N ARG A 353 27.58 18.07 -15.06
CA ARG A 353 26.97 16.75 -15.08
C ARG A 353 27.08 16.07 -16.44
N LEU A 354 27.18 14.74 -16.49
CA LEU A 354 27.09 14.01 -17.75
C LEU A 354 25.74 14.31 -18.45
N PRO A 355 25.73 14.78 -19.70
CA PRO A 355 24.50 15.05 -20.44
C PRO A 355 23.64 13.81 -20.67
N ILE A 356 22.33 13.98 -20.87
CA ILE A 356 21.45 12.90 -21.32
C ILE A 356 21.92 12.43 -22.72
N ALA A 357 22.35 11.18 -22.80
CA ALA A 357 22.80 10.51 -24.02
C ALA A 357 23.07 9.03 -23.74
N LEU A 358 23.32 8.29 -24.82
CA LEU A 358 23.88 6.95 -24.75
C LEU A 358 25.41 7.05 -24.59
N TYR A 359 25.97 6.28 -23.67
CA TYR A 359 27.40 6.25 -23.37
C TYR A 359 27.93 4.82 -23.45
N ARG A 360 29.22 4.72 -23.78
CA ARG A 360 29.99 3.48 -23.76
C ARG A 360 31.22 3.68 -22.90
N LEU A 361 31.31 2.94 -21.79
CA LEU A 361 32.54 2.79 -21.03
C LEU A 361 33.34 1.63 -21.61
N VAL A 362 34.66 1.79 -21.74
CA VAL A 362 35.61 0.76 -22.15
C VAL A 362 36.70 0.66 -21.08
N LEU A 363 36.95 -0.54 -20.56
CA LEU A 363 38.04 -0.84 -19.62
C LEU A 363 39.11 -1.69 -20.31
N ASP A 364 40.37 -1.27 -20.23
CA ASP A 364 41.50 -1.99 -20.79
C ASP A 364 41.86 -3.21 -19.92
N GLU A 365 41.91 -4.41 -20.52
CA GLU A 365 42.22 -5.64 -19.79
C GLU A 365 43.60 -5.63 -19.10
N GLY A 366 44.52 -4.80 -19.58
CA GLY A 366 45.89 -4.68 -19.14
C GLY A 366 46.08 -3.86 -17.87
N ASP A 367 45.18 -2.91 -17.61
CA ASP A 367 45.26 -1.98 -16.47
C ASP A 367 44.35 -2.40 -15.30
N PHE A 368 43.36 -3.26 -15.54
CA PHE A 368 42.53 -3.86 -14.49
C PHE A 368 42.99 -5.28 -14.19
N ARG A 369 43.74 -5.48 -13.09
CA ARG A 369 44.30 -6.78 -12.69
C ARG A 369 44.02 -7.15 -11.25
N ASP A 370 43.92 -8.44 -10.94
CA ASP A 370 43.86 -8.91 -9.55
C ASP A 370 45.22 -8.85 -8.84
N THR A 371 45.25 -9.12 -7.53
CA THR A 371 46.47 -9.15 -6.71
C THR A 371 47.50 -10.20 -7.13
N ASP A 372 47.09 -11.18 -7.92
CA ASP A 372 47.98 -12.19 -8.50
C ASP A 372 48.50 -11.76 -9.89
N GLY A 373 48.11 -10.57 -10.36
CA GLY A 373 48.54 -9.95 -11.60
C GLY A 373 47.79 -10.43 -12.84
N ASN A 374 46.67 -11.13 -12.64
CA ASN A 374 45.85 -11.63 -13.74
C ASN A 374 44.95 -10.53 -14.30
N ARG A 375 44.76 -10.51 -15.62
CA ARG A 375 44.01 -9.50 -16.38
C ARG A 375 42.49 -9.61 -16.21
N LEU A 376 41.80 -8.50 -16.41
CA LEU A 376 40.35 -8.42 -16.47
C LEU A 376 39.81 -9.32 -17.61
N ASN A 377 38.71 -10.03 -17.35
CA ASN A 377 38.23 -11.15 -18.17
C ASN A 377 36.70 -11.19 -18.41
N GLY A 378 36.05 -10.02 -18.38
CA GLY A 378 34.75 -9.74 -19.00
C GLY A 378 33.45 -10.31 -18.41
N ASN A 379 32.37 -10.13 -19.18
CA ASN A 379 31.09 -10.86 -19.11
C ASN A 379 30.80 -11.60 -20.45
N GLN A 380 29.72 -12.38 -20.58
CA GLN A 380 29.56 -13.45 -21.58
C GLN A 380 29.60 -13.09 -23.09
N ILE A 381 29.76 -11.83 -23.53
CA ILE A 381 29.54 -11.43 -24.95
C ILE A 381 30.57 -10.42 -25.53
N ALA A 382 31.87 -10.78 -25.57
CA ALA A 382 32.97 -10.33 -26.48
C ALA A 382 33.81 -9.04 -26.20
N GLY A 383 35.16 -9.14 -26.35
CA GLY A 383 36.16 -8.04 -26.41
C GLY A 383 37.50 -8.32 -25.69
N GLU A 384 38.65 -7.77 -26.14
CA GLU A 384 39.91 -7.62 -25.34
C GLU A 384 39.76 -6.48 -24.31
N ASP A 385 38.75 -5.62 -24.48
CA ASP A 385 38.36 -4.59 -23.53
C ASP A 385 36.89 -4.80 -23.15
N GLU A 386 36.55 -4.44 -21.92
CA GLU A 386 35.19 -4.57 -21.44
C GLU A 386 34.37 -3.33 -21.77
N GLN A 387 33.34 -3.52 -22.61
CA GLN A 387 32.46 -2.46 -23.04
C GLN A 387 31.12 -2.50 -22.30
N TYR A 388 30.74 -1.40 -21.66
CA TYR A 388 29.45 -1.21 -21.01
C TYR A 388 28.71 -0.05 -21.65
N ASP A 389 27.64 -0.39 -22.36
CA ASP A 389 26.70 0.60 -22.87
C ASP A 389 25.68 0.93 -21.79
N PHE A 390 25.55 2.20 -21.48
CA PHE A 390 24.52 2.69 -20.58
C PHE A 390 23.95 3.99 -21.09
N GLU A 391 22.65 4.15 -20.92
CA GLU A 391 22.01 5.41 -21.20
C GLU A 391 21.94 6.23 -19.92
N VAL A 392 22.50 7.44 -19.97
CA VAL A 392 22.27 8.45 -18.93
C VAL A 392 20.85 8.94 -19.15
N VAL A 393 19.92 8.18 -18.58
CA VAL A 393 18.53 8.53 -18.41
C VAL A 393 18.39 9.29 -17.10
N ALA A 394 17.30 10.02 -16.92
CA ALA A 394 17.01 10.58 -15.61
C ALA A 394 16.42 9.47 -14.70
N ILE A 395 17.21 8.70 -13.91
CA ILE A 395 16.87 8.14 -12.55
C ILE A 395 18.04 7.39 -11.80
N SER A 396 18.04 7.34 -10.45
CA SER A 396 19.15 7.05 -9.50
C SER A 396 18.73 6.19 -8.28
N GLY A 397 19.48 5.14 -7.89
CA GLY A 397 19.34 4.41 -6.61
C GLY A 397 20.33 4.71 -5.46
N THR A 398 20.02 4.11 -4.29
CA THR A 398 20.74 3.79 -3.02
C THR A 398 20.03 2.64 -2.26
N PHE A 399 19.25 1.81 -2.95
CA PHE A 399 18.15 1.06 -2.37
C PHE A 399 18.12 -0.39 -2.86
N GLU A 400 17.74 -1.33 -2.00
CA GLU A 400 17.06 -2.56 -2.43
C GLU A 400 15.86 -2.18 -3.32
N PRO A 401 15.52 -2.96 -4.37
CA PRO A 401 14.55 -2.57 -5.39
C PRO A 401 13.11 -2.55 -4.86
N ASN A 402 12.86 -1.80 -3.79
CA ASN A 402 11.56 -1.52 -3.20
C ASN A 402 11.64 -0.70 -1.91
N ASP A 403 12.81 -0.40 -1.34
CA ASP A 403 12.89 0.30 -0.03
C ASP A 403 12.42 1.75 0.02
N THR A 404 12.37 2.40 -1.13
CA THR A 404 11.78 3.73 -1.23
C THR A 404 10.98 3.89 -2.50
N LEU A 405 10.23 4.98 -2.59
CA LEU A 405 9.53 5.38 -3.80
C LEU A 405 10.45 5.43 -5.04
N ALA A 406 11.74 5.71 -4.85
CA ALA A 406 12.69 5.82 -5.95
C ALA A 406 13.08 4.46 -6.56
N THR A 407 12.93 3.38 -5.79
CA THR A 407 13.35 2.01 -6.19
C THR A 407 12.27 0.97 -6.06
N ALA A 408 11.08 1.38 -5.67
CA ALA A 408 9.85 0.62 -5.70
C ALA A 408 9.76 -0.32 -6.91
N THR A 409 9.41 -1.59 -6.66
CA THR A 409 9.27 -2.61 -7.70
C THR A 409 8.17 -2.20 -8.69
N PRO A 410 8.48 -2.01 -9.99
CA PRO A 410 7.51 -1.48 -10.94
C PRO A 410 6.46 -2.52 -11.33
N THR A 411 5.20 -2.14 -11.21
CA THR A 411 4.03 -2.90 -11.65
C THR A 411 3.23 -2.03 -12.61
N VAL A 412 3.15 -2.44 -13.87
CA VAL A 412 2.47 -1.66 -14.91
C VAL A 412 1.15 -2.33 -15.28
N PHE A 413 0.06 -1.60 -15.13
CA PHE A 413 -1.27 -2.00 -15.58
C PHE A 413 -1.62 -1.20 -16.83
N THR A 414 -1.80 -1.84 -17.99
CA THR A 414 -2.27 -1.16 -19.22
C THR A 414 -3.80 -1.17 -19.33
N GLY A 415 -4.49 -1.74 -18.36
CA GLY A 415 -5.92 -2.02 -18.28
C GLY A 415 -6.28 -2.46 -16.85
N SER A 416 -7.56 -2.65 -16.53
CA SER A 416 -7.95 -3.32 -15.29
C SER A 416 -7.36 -4.75 -15.25
N GLY A 417 -6.90 -5.19 -14.09
CA GLY A 417 -6.28 -6.51 -13.92
C GLY A 417 -5.63 -6.65 -12.54
N SER A 418 -4.97 -7.79 -12.29
CA SER A 418 -4.23 -8.02 -11.05
C SER A 418 -2.78 -8.42 -11.32
N ALA A 419 -1.92 -8.13 -10.36
CA ALA A 419 -0.54 -8.58 -10.26
C ALA A 419 -0.37 -9.30 -8.93
N THR A 420 0.34 -10.42 -8.95
CA THR A 420 0.59 -11.21 -7.73
C THR A 420 2.08 -11.45 -7.59
N PHE A 421 2.61 -11.08 -6.43
CA PHE A 421 3.98 -11.32 -6.03
C PHE A 421 3.97 -12.45 -5.00
N GLN A 422 4.60 -13.56 -5.35
CA GLN A 422 4.59 -14.78 -4.55
C GLN A 422 5.96 -15.00 -3.93
N GLY A 423 6.00 -15.34 -2.64
CA GLY A 423 7.22 -15.63 -1.92
C GLY A 423 8.14 -14.42 -1.72
N VAL A 424 7.55 -13.23 -1.56
CA VAL A 424 8.29 -12.01 -1.17
C VAL A 424 8.69 -12.13 0.30
N THR A 425 9.82 -11.57 0.69
CA THR A 425 10.31 -11.65 2.07
C THR A 425 10.62 -10.26 2.56
N LEU A 426 9.94 -9.83 3.63
CA LEU A 426 10.29 -8.58 4.30
C LEU A 426 11.43 -8.85 5.29
N GLY A 427 12.47 -8.02 5.26
CA GLY A 427 13.65 -8.09 6.12
C GLY A 427 14.87 -8.77 5.48
N ASP A 428 14.95 -8.82 4.15
CA ASP A 428 15.98 -9.56 3.41
C ASP A 428 17.16 -8.71 2.89
N GLY A 429 17.08 -7.37 2.93
CA GLY A 429 18.19 -6.48 2.62
C GLY A 429 18.95 -5.84 3.80
N LEU A 430 19.64 -4.71 3.54
CA LEU A 430 20.56 -4.08 4.51
C LEU A 430 19.84 -3.40 5.68
N SER A 431 18.54 -3.12 5.52
CA SER A 431 17.67 -2.47 6.50
C SER A 431 17.25 -3.42 7.63
N GLY A 432 17.30 -4.75 7.40
CA GLY A 432 17.02 -5.78 8.40
C GLY A 432 15.63 -5.61 9.01
N ALA A 433 15.56 -5.34 10.33
CA ALA A 433 14.27 -5.11 10.98
C ALA A 433 13.60 -3.77 10.59
N LEU A 434 14.26 -2.89 9.83
CA LEU A 434 13.72 -1.62 9.32
C LEU A 434 13.38 -1.66 7.82
N ASP A 435 13.36 -2.86 7.25
CA ASP A 435 13.09 -3.09 5.83
C ASP A 435 11.63 -2.83 5.43
N VAL A 436 11.40 -2.21 4.26
CA VAL A 436 10.06 -1.87 3.77
C VAL A 436 9.98 -2.15 2.27
N ASP A 437 8.96 -2.87 1.83
CA ASP A 437 8.81 -3.22 0.41
C ASP A 437 7.77 -2.33 -0.28
N LEU A 438 8.21 -1.37 -1.11
CA LEU A 438 7.36 -0.55 -1.97
C LEU A 438 7.22 -1.10 -3.40
N PHE A 439 6.01 -1.07 -3.93
CA PHE A 439 5.65 -1.48 -5.29
C PHE A 439 5.06 -0.28 -6.03
N ALA A 440 5.70 0.14 -7.11
CA ALA A 440 5.27 1.27 -7.93
C ALA A 440 4.18 0.84 -8.92
N ILE A 441 2.94 1.23 -8.65
CA ILE A 441 1.76 0.90 -9.43
C ILE A 441 1.55 1.99 -10.47
N ASN A 442 1.84 1.67 -11.73
CA ASN A 442 1.64 2.57 -12.85
C ASN A 442 0.32 2.25 -13.55
N ILE A 443 -0.59 3.22 -13.52
CA ILE A 443 -1.91 3.11 -14.13
C ILE A 443 -2.10 4.25 -15.16
N PRO A 444 -2.72 3.99 -16.33
CA PRO A 444 -2.80 4.95 -17.43
C PRO A 444 -3.85 6.05 -17.19
N ARG A 445 -4.77 5.83 -16.25
CA ARG A 445 -5.86 6.73 -15.83
C ARG A 445 -6.28 6.35 -14.42
N GLY A 446 -7.13 7.17 -13.79
CA GLY A 446 -7.63 6.89 -12.45
C GLY A 446 -8.31 5.52 -12.37
N GLY A 447 -8.41 4.96 -11.18
CA GLY A 447 -8.88 3.60 -10.94
C GLY A 447 -8.82 3.23 -9.46
N LEU A 448 -9.52 2.17 -9.08
CA LEU A 448 -9.38 1.54 -7.77
C LEU A 448 -8.09 0.72 -7.75
N ILE A 449 -7.31 0.85 -6.68
CA ILE A 449 -6.14 0.03 -6.36
C ILE A 449 -6.46 -0.74 -5.07
N ARG A 450 -6.48 -2.06 -5.14
CA ARG A 450 -6.59 -2.98 -4.00
C ARG A 450 -5.25 -3.68 -3.82
N ALA A 451 -4.75 -3.74 -2.59
CA ALA A 451 -3.53 -4.45 -2.23
C ALA A 451 -3.79 -5.33 -1.01
N SER A 452 -3.51 -6.63 -1.09
CA SER A 452 -3.72 -7.57 0.01
C SER A 452 -2.49 -8.44 0.24
N VAL A 453 -2.13 -8.62 1.51
CA VAL A 453 -1.06 -9.51 1.94
C VAL A 453 -1.64 -10.83 2.41
N VAL A 454 -0.99 -11.94 2.05
CA VAL A 454 -1.29 -13.28 2.56
C VAL A 454 -0.03 -13.86 3.19
N ALA A 455 -0.05 -13.98 4.52
CA ALA A 455 1.01 -14.52 5.37
C ALA A 455 0.51 -15.70 6.23
N ALA A 456 -0.73 -15.66 6.75
CA ALA A 456 -1.29 -16.75 7.58
C ALA A 456 -1.62 -18.02 6.78
N ASN A 457 -2.13 -17.87 5.56
CA ASN A 457 -2.66 -18.98 4.75
C ASN A 457 -1.67 -19.55 3.73
N LEU A 458 -0.38 -19.26 3.89
CA LEU A 458 0.68 -19.85 3.08
C LEU A 458 0.80 -21.37 3.34
N PRO A 459 1.30 -22.18 2.38
CA PRO A 459 1.54 -23.62 2.59
C PRO A 459 2.37 -23.95 3.85
N LEU A 460 3.25 -23.02 4.25
CA LEU A 460 3.83 -22.91 5.57
C LEU A 460 3.50 -21.51 6.11
N PRO A 461 2.61 -21.38 7.11
CA PRO A 461 2.22 -20.09 7.67
C PRO A 461 3.43 -19.27 8.15
N SER A 462 3.48 -18.00 7.74
CA SER A 462 4.50 -17.04 8.19
C SER A 462 4.06 -16.40 9.51
N GLY A 463 5.04 -16.04 10.35
CA GLY A 463 4.80 -15.26 11.58
C GLY A 463 4.85 -13.75 11.35
N PHE A 464 4.93 -13.32 10.08
CA PHE A 464 4.92 -11.92 9.67
C PHE A 464 3.57 -11.29 9.98
N ASP A 465 3.57 -10.18 10.70
CA ASP A 465 2.39 -9.39 11.06
C ASP A 465 2.39 -8.13 10.20
N SER A 466 1.64 -8.14 9.10
CA SER A 466 1.79 -7.17 8.02
C SER A 466 1.08 -5.84 8.27
N PHE A 467 1.68 -4.77 7.75
CA PHE A 467 1.13 -3.43 7.73
C PHE A 467 1.28 -2.89 6.30
N ILE A 468 0.17 -2.54 5.64
CA ILE A 468 0.18 -2.01 4.27
C ILE A 468 -0.12 -0.52 4.28
N ARG A 469 0.60 0.23 3.45
CA ARG A 469 0.38 1.65 3.18
C ARG A 469 0.29 1.89 1.68
N LEU A 470 -0.48 2.89 1.28
CA LEU A 470 -0.49 3.39 -0.09
C LEU A 470 -0.02 4.84 -0.08
N PHE A 471 0.89 5.17 -0.99
CA PHE A 471 1.42 6.51 -1.14
C PHE A 471 1.12 7.07 -2.53
N GLY A 472 0.87 8.38 -2.58
CA GLY A 472 0.83 9.16 -3.81
C GLY A 472 2.23 9.32 -4.42
N ALA A 473 2.31 9.92 -5.61
CA ALA A 473 3.56 10.07 -6.36
C ALA A 473 4.68 10.81 -5.60
N THR A 474 4.34 11.60 -4.57
CA THR A 474 5.27 12.38 -3.75
C THR A 474 5.61 11.73 -2.39
N GLY A 475 5.11 10.53 -2.12
CA GLY A 475 5.30 9.87 -0.82
C GLY A 475 4.34 10.30 0.29
N GLN A 476 3.36 11.13 -0.04
CA GLN A 476 2.25 11.40 0.88
C GLN A 476 1.42 10.12 1.01
N GLU A 477 1.22 9.68 2.24
CA GLU A 477 0.35 8.56 2.54
C GLU A 477 -1.10 8.91 2.20
N LEU A 478 -1.71 8.03 1.42
CA LEU A 478 -3.09 8.10 0.95
C LEU A 478 -4.00 7.20 1.77
N ALA A 479 -3.51 6.03 2.19
CA ALA A 479 -4.24 5.06 3.02
C ALA A 479 -3.28 4.08 3.69
N SER A 480 -3.72 3.44 4.78
CA SER A 480 -3.00 2.38 5.46
C SER A 480 -3.92 1.38 6.15
N ASN A 481 -3.47 0.16 6.37
CA ASN A 481 -4.17 -0.83 7.17
C ASN A 481 -3.17 -1.87 7.73
N ASP A 482 -3.36 -2.25 8.99
CA ASP A 482 -2.61 -3.30 9.70
C ASP A 482 -3.43 -4.58 9.90
N GLN A 483 -4.73 -4.52 9.63
CA GLN A 483 -5.70 -5.56 9.97
C GLN A 483 -5.50 -6.07 11.41
N PHE A 484 -5.54 -5.16 12.39
CA PHE A 484 -5.50 -5.28 13.87
C PHE A 484 -5.66 -6.66 14.58
N ASN A 485 -6.31 -7.65 13.97
CA ASN A 485 -6.53 -9.01 14.49
C ASN A 485 -5.86 -10.15 13.67
N GLY A 486 -5.02 -9.87 12.66
CA GLY A 486 -4.33 -10.93 11.91
C GLY A 486 -3.36 -10.45 10.81
N PRO A 487 -2.44 -11.33 10.37
CA PRO A 487 -1.23 -10.98 9.61
C PRO A 487 -1.43 -10.65 8.11
N ASP A 488 -2.67 -10.58 7.64
CA ASP A 488 -3.05 -10.52 6.22
C ASP A 488 -3.67 -9.14 5.88
N ALA A 489 -2.91 -8.05 6.03
CA ALA A 489 -3.41 -6.69 5.83
C ALA A 489 -3.95 -6.43 4.41
N LEU A 490 -4.88 -5.49 4.28
CA LEU A 490 -5.51 -5.13 3.00
C LEU A 490 -5.81 -3.62 2.90
N VAL A 491 -5.42 -2.98 1.80
CA VAL A 491 -5.75 -1.58 1.49
C VAL A 491 -6.48 -1.50 0.16
N ASP A 492 -7.63 -0.81 0.15
CA ASP A 492 -8.38 -0.46 -1.06
C ASP A 492 -8.42 1.08 -1.18
N PHE A 493 -7.82 1.64 -2.23
CA PHE A 493 -7.72 3.08 -2.47
C PHE A 493 -8.01 3.49 -3.93
N PHE A 494 -8.78 4.54 -4.16
CA PHE A 494 -9.21 5.03 -5.46
C PHE A 494 -8.41 6.26 -5.79
N VAL A 495 -7.82 6.22 -6.98
CA VAL A 495 -6.95 7.27 -7.44
C VAL A 495 -7.53 7.91 -8.69
N THR A 496 -7.43 9.22 -8.73
CA THR A 496 -8.37 10.05 -9.50
C THR A 496 -7.78 10.43 -10.87
N THR A 497 -6.49 10.16 -11.03
CA THR A 497 -5.72 10.39 -12.24
C THR A 497 -4.79 9.21 -12.50
N GLY A 498 -4.45 9.01 -13.77
CA GLY A 498 -3.38 8.09 -14.14
C GLY A 498 -2.05 8.60 -13.62
N GLY A 499 -1.16 7.69 -13.25
CA GLY A 499 0.11 8.05 -12.64
C GLY A 499 0.73 6.88 -11.91
N THR A 500 1.78 7.20 -11.16
CA THR A 500 2.48 6.26 -10.30
C THR A 500 2.00 6.42 -8.87
N TYR A 501 1.53 5.33 -8.29
CA TYR A 501 1.19 5.18 -6.87
C TYR A 501 2.09 4.11 -6.27
N TYR A 502 2.18 4.02 -4.95
CA TYR A 502 3.11 3.10 -4.30
C TYR A 502 2.43 2.32 -3.19
N VAL A 503 2.40 1.01 -3.30
CA VAL A 503 1.97 0.12 -2.21
C VAL A 503 3.20 -0.23 -1.40
N GLY A 504 3.25 0.17 -0.14
CA GLY A 504 4.31 -0.17 0.80
C GLY A 504 3.88 -1.26 1.77
N VAL A 505 4.70 -2.28 1.95
CA VAL A 505 4.49 -3.36 2.90
C VAL A 505 5.58 -3.26 3.97
N SER A 506 5.16 -3.15 5.22
CA SER A 506 6.00 -3.20 6.42
C SER A 506 5.42 -4.25 7.38
N GLY A 507 6.11 -4.53 8.47
CA GLY A 507 5.61 -5.34 9.57
C GLY A 507 5.26 -4.49 10.78
N PHE A 508 4.38 -4.99 11.65
CA PHE A 508 4.12 -4.35 12.94
C PHE A 508 5.38 -4.41 13.84
N PRO A 509 5.74 -3.34 14.60
CA PRO A 509 5.06 -2.04 14.72
C PRO A 509 5.67 -0.92 13.84
N ASN A 510 6.14 -1.20 12.62
CA ASN A 510 6.64 -0.17 11.71
C ASN A 510 5.50 0.45 10.88
N ASP A 511 4.61 1.12 11.60
CA ASP A 511 3.44 1.84 11.09
C ASP A 511 3.77 3.28 10.68
N GLU A 512 4.97 3.78 11.00
CA GLU A 512 5.39 5.17 10.77
C GLU A 512 6.82 5.26 10.19
N TYR A 513 7.03 4.72 8.98
CA TYR A 513 8.27 4.91 8.20
C TYR A 513 8.13 6.00 7.13
N ASP A 514 9.27 6.60 6.74
CA ASP A 514 9.37 7.56 5.65
C ASP A 514 9.66 6.80 4.33
N PRO A 515 8.70 6.73 3.38
CA PRO A 515 8.85 5.96 2.15
C PRO A 515 9.89 6.56 1.19
N THR A 516 10.42 7.75 1.48
CA THR A 516 11.48 8.39 0.71
C THR A 516 12.88 8.12 1.26
N LEU A 517 12.97 7.51 2.46
CA LEU A 517 14.20 7.22 3.17
C LEU A 517 14.27 5.74 3.55
N ALA A 518 15.25 5.03 2.98
CA ALA A 518 15.50 3.62 3.32
C ALA A 518 15.81 3.44 4.81
N ALA A 519 15.45 2.28 5.37
CA ALA A 519 15.66 1.93 6.78
C ALA A 519 15.11 2.96 7.79
N SER A 520 14.01 3.62 7.44
CA SER A 520 13.32 4.56 8.33
C SER A 520 12.24 3.85 9.15
N GLY A 521 11.75 4.53 10.19
CA GLY A 521 10.74 3.96 11.08
C GLY A 521 11.32 3.10 12.21
N THR A 522 10.60 2.05 12.59
CA THR A 522 10.85 1.25 13.79
C THR A 522 11.09 -0.22 13.46
N ALA A 523 11.86 -0.93 14.30
CA ALA A 523 12.14 -2.35 14.06
C ALA A 523 10.85 -3.19 14.09
N GLN A 524 10.64 -4.03 13.09
CA GLN A 524 9.38 -4.76 12.84
C GLN A 524 9.50 -6.27 12.80
N SER A 525 8.34 -6.93 12.74
CA SER A 525 8.23 -8.33 12.32
C SER A 525 8.55 -8.49 10.83
N GLY A 526 9.29 -9.53 10.46
CA GLY A 526 9.62 -9.84 9.07
C GLY A 526 9.26 -11.28 8.74
N GLY A 527 9.29 -11.63 7.46
CA GLY A 527 8.99 -12.98 7.02
C GLY A 527 8.41 -13.06 5.61
N LEU A 528 8.11 -14.29 5.21
CA LEU A 528 7.57 -14.58 3.88
C LEU A 528 6.12 -14.12 3.78
N TYR A 529 5.76 -13.55 2.64
CA TYR A 529 4.39 -13.17 2.33
C TYR A 529 4.12 -13.24 0.82
N ASN A 530 2.84 -13.25 0.46
CA ASN A 530 2.38 -12.99 -0.89
C ASN A 530 1.66 -11.65 -0.92
N LEU A 531 1.87 -10.86 -1.97
CA LEU A 531 1.14 -9.62 -2.23
C LEU A 531 0.28 -9.79 -3.47
N GLU A 532 -1.00 -9.50 -3.37
CA GLU A 532 -1.89 -9.35 -4.51
C GLU A 532 -2.27 -7.88 -4.67
N ILE A 533 -2.07 -7.34 -5.87
CA ILE A 533 -2.46 -5.98 -6.23
C ILE A 533 -3.46 -6.05 -7.37
N GLU A 534 -4.67 -5.60 -7.15
CA GLU A 534 -5.74 -5.50 -8.14
C GLU A 534 -5.97 -4.02 -8.51
N VAL A 535 -6.04 -3.75 -9.81
CA VAL A 535 -6.35 -2.41 -10.34
C VAL A 535 -7.61 -2.49 -11.19
N GLU A 536 -8.57 -1.62 -10.90
CA GLU A 536 -9.76 -1.43 -11.71
C GLU A 536 -9.80 0.01 -12.26
N LEU A 537 -9.48 0.19 -13.55
CA LEU A 537 -9.39 1.50 -14.16
C LEU A 537 -10.77 2.09 -14.49
N VAL A 538 -10.91 3.41 -14.30
CA VAL A 538 -11.98 4.23 -14.87
C VAL A 538 -11.93 4.08 -16.39
N ASN A 539 -13.05 3.80 -17.05
CA ASN A 539 -13.10 3.79 -18.51
C ASN A 539 -13.26 5.22 -19.06
N ASP A 540 -12.60 5.56 -20.17
CA ASP A 540 -12.90 6.82 -20.87
C ASP A 540 -14.35 6.77 -21.39
N ASP A 541 -15.13 7.80 -21.08
CA ASP A 541 -16.52 7.91 -21.48
C ASP A 541 -16.63 8.17 -22.99
N ARG A 542 -16.79 7.08 -23.75
CA ARG A 542 -17.16 7.14 -25.16
C ARG A 542 -18.68 7.16 -25.28
N VAL A 543 -19.23 8.29 -25.71
CA VAL A 543 -20.67 8.47 -25.89
C VAL A 543 -20.98 8.65 -27.38
N THR A 544 -21.89 7.81 -27.90
CA THR A 544 -22.41 7.95 -29.26
C THR A 544 -23.67 8.82 -29.27
N PHE A 545 -23.63 9.92 -30.00
CA PHE A 545 -24.76 10.79 -30.27
C PHE A 545 -25.25 10.55 -31.71
N PRO A 546 -26.38 9.87 -31.93
CA PRO A 546 -26.95 9.71 -33.27
C PRO A 546 -27.81 10.92 -33.67
N ALA A 547 -27.75 11.33 -34.93
CA ALA A 547 -28.66 12.33 -35.46
C ALA A 547 -30.09 11.77 -35.60
N SER A 548 -31.08 12.56 -35.19
CA SER A 548 -32.48 12.21 -35.38
C SER A 548 -32.92 12.50 -36.82
N ILE A 549 -32.84 11.48 -37.68
CA ILE A 549 -33.23 11.54 -39.10
C ILE A 549 -34.38 10.55 -39.34
N PRO A 550 -35.65 10.92 -39.06
CA PRO A 550 -36.79 10.01 -39.23
C PRO A 550 -37.08 9.65 -40.69
N SER A 551 -36.60 10.45 -41.64
CA SER A 551 -36.59 10.15 -43.07
C SER A 551 -35.34 10.74 -43.74
N PRO A 552 -34.74 10.07 -44.75
CA PRO A 552 -33.51 10.54 -45.38
C PRO A 552 -33.61 11.99 -45.88
N ILE A 553 -32.60 12.80 -45.56
CA ILE A 553 -32.56 14.23 -45.92
C ILE A 553 -32.07 14.35 -47.36
N ARG A 554 -32.90 14.94 -48.23
CA ARG A 554 -32.59 15.07 -49.67
C ARG A 554 -31.46 16.08 -49.92
N ILE A 555 -30.48 15.66 -50.72
CA ILE A 555 -29.44 16.48 -51.35
C ILE A 555 -29.89 16.78 -52.80
N PRO A 556 -30.28 18.03 -53.13
CA PRO A 556 -30.93 18.36 -54.40
C PRO A 556 -29.95 18.65 -55.56
N ALA A 557 -30.34 18.25 -56.80
CA ALA A 557 -29.75 18.72 -58.06
C ALA A 557 -30.29 20.13 -58.41
N GLU A 558 -29.61 20.88 -59.28
CA GLU A 558 -29.63 22.35 -59.33
C GLU A 558 -31.01 23.06 -59.41
N GLY A 559 -31.02 24.22 -58.75
CA GLY A 559 -32.09 25.23 -58.62
C GLY A 559 -31.80 26.20 -57.46
N THR A 560 -30.94 25.80 -56.52
CA THR A 560 -30.44 26.60 -55.40
C THR A 560 -28.94 26.32 -55.19
N ILE A 561 -28.07 26.85 -56.04
CA ILE A 561 -26.61 26.76 -55.87
C ILE A 561 -26.25 27.35 -54.50
N GLY A 562 -25.65 26.55 -53.62
CA GLY A 562 -25.16 26.99 -52.32
C GLY A 562 -26.12 26.82 -51.12
N GLN A 563 -27.23 26.08 -51.24
CA GLN A 563 -27.93 25.63 -50.03
C GLN A 563 -27.24 24.41 -49.44
N ALA A 564 -26.33 24.67 -48.51
CA ALA A 564 -25.88 23.71 -47.51
C ALA A 564 -27.07 22.90 -46.98
N VAL A 565 -26.94 21.57 -46.93
CA VAL A 565 -27.89 20.68 -46.26
C VAL A 565 -27.39 20.49 -44.83
N PRO A 566 -27.90 21.25 -43.82
CA PRO A 566 -27.50 21.06 -42.45
C PRO A 566 -28.26 19.89 -41.81
N SER A 567 -27.56 19.15 -40.96
CA SER A 567 -28.16 18.26 -39.96
C SER A 567 -27.50 18.55 -38.63
N ILE A 568 -28.29 18.58 -37.55
CA ILE A 568 -27.83 19.02 -36.23
C ILE A 568 -27.96 17.88 -35.23
N ILE A 569 -26.91 17.69 -34.43
CA ILE A 569 -26.95 16.94 -33.17
C ILE A 569 -26.78 17.96 -32.04
N ASN A 570 -27.70 17.93 -31.08
CA ASN A 570 -27.56 18.71 -29.86
C ASN A 570 -26.93 17.82 -28.78
N VAL A 571 -25.76 18.22 -28.30
CA VAL A 571 -25.05 17.57 -27.20
C VAL A 571 -25.26 18.43 -25.95
N ALA A 572 -25.83 17.85 -24.90
CA ALA A 572 -26.04 18.55 -23.62
C ALA A 572 -24.83 18.46 -22.68
N ASP A 573 -23.90 17.57 -23.00
CA ASP A 573 -22.71 17.26 -22.21
C ASP A 573 -21.63 18.32 -22.40
N ALA A 574 -21.24 19.01 -21.32
CA ALA A 574 -20.32 20.16 -21.35
C ALA A 574 -18.84 19.79 -21.12
N ARG A 575 -18.52 18.50 -21.18
CA ARG A 575 -17.15 18.01 -20.93
C ARG A 575 -16.22 18.33 -22.09
N SER A 576 -14.94 18.49 -21.79
CA SER A 576 -13.92 18.77 -22.81
C SER A 576 -13.69 17.54 -23.67
N ILE A 577 -13.67 17.71 -24.98
CA ILE A 577 -13.50 16.64 -25.97
C ILE A 577 -12.06 16.12 -25.94
N ARG A 578 -11.89 14.79 -25.99
CA ARG A 578 -10.59 14.11 -26.13
C ARG A 578 -10.38 13.52 -27.50
N ASP A 579 -11.45 13.03 -28.11
CA ASP A 579 -11.44 12.47 -29.45
C ASP A 579 -12.85 12.57 -30.05
N VAL A 580 -12.93 12.72 -31.38
CA VAL A 580 -14.17 12.84 -32.16
C VAL A 580 -14.10 11.90 -33.34
N ASN A 581 -15.03 10.95 -33.38
CA ASN A 581 -15.27 10.14 -34.57
C ASN A 581 -16.63 10.45 -35.20
N VAL A 582 -16.69 10.46 -36.53
CA VAL A 582 -17.93 10.76 -37.26
C VAL A 582 -18.31 9.57 -38.13
N ARG A 583 -19.45 8.94 -37.84
CA ARG A 583 -19.99 7.89 -38.70
C ARG A 583 -21.04 8.47 -39.63
N LEU A 584 -20.98 8.15 -40.91
CA LEU A 584 -21.93 8.67 -41.91
C LEU A 584 -22.35 7.66 -42.98
N ASP A 585 -23.60 7.79 -43.42
CA ASP A 585 -24.17 7.11 -44.58
C ASP A 585 -24.86 8.12 -45.49
N ILE A 586 -24.21 8.41 -46.62
CA ILE A 586 -24.70 9.30 -47.67
C ILE A 586 -24.83 8.51 -48.95
N GLN A 587 -26.04 8.43 -49.48
CA GLN A 587 -26.27 7.93 -50.83
C GLN A 587 -26.21 9.10 -51.81
N HIS A 588 -25.26 9.08 -52.75
CA HIS A 588 -25.17 10.08 -53.81
C HIS A 588 -24.80 9.41 -55.12
N GLU A 589 -25.26 9.94 -56.25
CA GLU A 589 -24.92 9.40 -57.57
C GLU A 589 -23.40 9.57 -57.86
N PHE A 590 -22.80 10.67 -57.39
CA PHE A 590 -21.36 10.95 -57.49
C PHE A 590 -20.83 11.65 -56.22
N VAL A 591 -20.07 10.96 -55.37
CA VAL A 591 -19.40 11.57 -54.18
C VAL A 591 -18.39 12.64 -54.57
N GLY A 592 -17.84 12.56 -55.78
CA GLY A 592 -16.92 13.57 -56.33
C GLY A 592 -17.50 14.98 -56.37
N ASP A 593 -18.82 15.13 -56.25
CA ASP A 593 -19.49 16.42 -56.23
C ASP A 593 -19.62 17.00 -54.81
N LEU A 594 -19.44 16.17 -53.77
CA LEU A 594 -19.76 16.53 -52.40
C LEU A 594 -18.59 17.16 -51.65
N GLU A 595 -18.87 18.24 -50.94
CA GLU A 595 -18.06 18.75 -49.84
C GLU A 595 -18.84 18.59 -48.55
N VAL A 596 -18.27 17.89 -47.56
CA VAL A 596 -18.90 17.58 -46.27
C VAL A 596 -18.06 18.20 -45.16
N ILE A 597 -18.68 19.04 -44.35
CA ILE A 597 -18.04 19.81 -43.28
C ILE A 597 -18.78 19.57 -41.97
N LEU A 598 -18.05 19.28 -40.90
CA LEU A 598 -18.57 19.26 -39.55
C LEU A 598 -18.24 20.57 -38.84
N PHE A 599 -19.23 21.21 -38.25
CA PHE A 599 -19.06 22.36 -37.36
C PHE A 599 -19.29 21.93 -35.91
N GLY A 600 -18.32 22.24 -35.06
CA GLY A 600 -18.44 22.12 -33.61
C GLY A 600 -19.20 23.30 -32.99
N PRO A 601 -19.63 23.18 -31.72
CA PRO A 601 -20.50 24.16 -31.06
C PRO A 601 -19.86 25.56 -30.89
N THR A 602 -18.54 25.63 -30.87
CA THR A 602 -17.75 26.87 -30.76
C THR A 602 -17.49 27.57 -32.10
N GLY A 603 -17.91 26.96 -33.21
CA GLY A 603 -17.69 27.46 -34.57
C GLY A 603 -16.48 26.88 -35.29
N THR A 604 -15.71 25.99 -34.66
CA THR A 604 -14.63 25.21 -35.30
C THR A 604 -15.20 24.38 -36.46
N ALA A 605 -14.55 24.36 -37.62
CA ALA A 605 -15.02 23.66 -38.82
C ALA A 605 -13.97 22.68 -39.35
N VAL A 606 -14.36 21.43 -39.54
CA VAL A 606 -13.51 20.35 -40.07
C VAL A 606 -14.11 19.81 -41.35
N THR A 607 -13.33 19.81 -42.44
CA THR A 607 -13.76 19.23 -43.71
C THR A 607 -13.52 17.72 -43.67
N LEU A 608 -14.59 16.93 -43.78
CA LEU A 608 -14.52 15.47 -43.79
C LEU A 608 -14.23 14.94 -45.20
N VAL A 609 -14.89 15.51 -46.20
CA VAL A 609 -14.75 15.14 -47.63
C VAL A 609 -14.73 16.40 -48.47
N ASN A 610 -13.84 16.49 -49.46
CA ASN A 610 -13.84 17.58 -50.43
C ASN A 610 -13.73 17.04 -51.85
N GLN A 611 -14.87 16.82 -52.51
CA GLN A 611 -14.96 16.40 -53.92
C GLN A 611 -14.08 15.18 -54.22
N ARG A 612 -14.30 14.08 -53.47
CA ARG A 612 -13.48 12.85 -53.56
C ARG A 612 -14.20 11.71 -54.28
N GLY A 613 -13.41 10.90 -54.97
CA GLY A 613 -13.88 9.77 -55.77
C GLY A 613 -13.73 10.00 -57.28
N GLY A 614 -13.94 8.93 -58.05
CA GLY A 614 -13.96 8.97 -59.51
C GLY A 614 -15.39 8.89 -60.06
N SER A 615 -15.52 8.76 -61.38
CA SER A 615 -16.83 8.78 -62.07
C SER A 615 -17.78 7.61 -61.78
N ASN A 616 -17.46 6.75 -60.80
CA ASN A 616 -18.25 5.59 -60.37
C ASN A 616 -18.50 5.56 -58.84
N SER A 617 -18.20 6.64 -58.11
CA SER A 617 -18.32 6.67 -56.64
C SER A 617 -19.78 6.87 -56.18
N GLN A 618 -20.48 5.77 -55.91
CA GLN A 618 -21.88 5.78 -55.48
C GLN A 618 -22.02 5.86 -53.94
N GLY A 619 -21.90 7.06 -53.40
CA GLY A 619 -22.10 7.35 -51.97
C GLY A 619 -20.95 7.01 -51.03
N LEU A 620 -21.11 7.43 -49.78
CA LEU A 620 -20.30 7.10 -48.62
C LEU A 620 -21.13 6.14 -47.76
N ARG A 621 -20.78 4.86 -47.69
CA ARG A 621 -21.63 3.84 -47.06
C ARG A 621 -21.04 3.40 -45.72
N ASN A 622 -21.70 3.77 -44.63
CA ASN A 622 -21.27 3.49 -43.26
C ASN A 622 -19.78 3.82 -43.03
N VAL A 623 -19.37 4.99 -43.50
CA VAL A 623 -17.99 5.45 -43.40
C VAL A 623 -17.75 5.99 -41.99
N LEU A 624 -16.64 5.59 -41.37
CA LEU A 624 -16.17 6.17 -40.12
C LEU A 624 -15.03 7.14 -40.43
N PHE A 625 -15.18 8.40 -40.05
CA PHE A 625 -14.09 9.37 -40.06
C PHE A 625 -13.47 9.43 -38.66
N ASP A 626 -12.15 9.28 -38.66
CA ASP A 626 -11.29 9.06 -37.50
C ASP A 626 -9.87 9.47 -37.95
N ASP A 627 -9.18 10.37 -37.23
CA ASP A 627 -7.84 10.81 -37.61
C ASP A 627 -6.73 9.78 -37.37
N GLU A 628 -7.01 8.72 -36.62
CA GLU A 628 -6.17 7.55 -36.41
C GLU A 628 -6.36 6.49 -37.51
N ALA A 629 -7.36 6.64 -38.38
CA ALA A 629 -7.61 5.67 -39.44
C ALA A 629 -6.42 5.51 -40.41
N VAL A 630 -6.12 4.27 -40.81
CA VAL A 630 -4.96 3.97 -41.66
C VAL A 630 -5.04 4.70 -43.01
N ASN A 631 -6.19 4.67 -43.67
CA ASN A 631 -6.39 5.18 -45.02
C ASN A 631 -6.85 6.65 -45.02
N ARG A 632 -6.34 7.49 -45.93
CA ARG A 632 -6.85 8.87 -46.12
C ARG A 632 -7.97 8.88 -47.14
N ILE A 633 -9.06 9.62 -46.86
CA ILE A 633 -10.19 9.73 -47.80
C ILE A 633 -9.76 10.36 -49.14
N ALA A 634 -8.76 11.24 -49.12
CA ALA A 634 -8.25 11.92 -50.31
C ALA A 634 -7.57 10.99 -51.32
N THR A 635 -7.02 9.86 -50.87
CA THR A 635 -6.26 8.91 -51.71
C THR A 635 -6.91 7.54 -51.79
N ALA A 636 -8.00 7.31 -51.06
CA ALA A 636 -8.68 6.03 -51.01
C ALA A 636 -9.41 5.71 -52.32
N PRO A 637 -9.37 4.44 -52.79
CA PRO A 637 -10.14 4.01 -53.95
C PRO A 637 -11.63 3.87 -53.60
N THR A 638 -12.49 4.16 -54.56
CA THR A 638 -13.95 3.99 -54.43
C THR A 638 -14.37 2.54 -54.73
N PRO A 639 -15.44 2.00 -54.12
CA PRO A 639 -16.41 2.66 -53.24
C PRO A 639 -15.87 2.90 -51.82
N PHE A 640 -16.30 4.00 -51.18
CA PHE A 640 -15.90 4.32 -49.82
C PHE A 640 -16.72 3.52 -48.81
N THR A 641 -16.10 2.48 -48.27
CA THR A 641 -16.61 1.60 -47.21
C THR A 641 -15.51 1.39 -46.18
N GLY A 642 -15.75 1.66 -44.89
CA GLY A 642 -14.76 1.52 -43.82
C GLY A 642 -14.32 2.85 -43.19
N SER A 643 -13.17 2.83 -42.50
CA SER A 643 -12.65 3.98 -41.74
C SER A 643 -11.60 4.77 -42.53
N TYR A 644 -11.69 6.10 -42.50
CA TYR A 644 -10.81 6.98 -43.24
C TYR A 644 -10.45 8.24 -42.46
N ARG A 645 -9.20 8.68 -42.61
CA ARG A 645 -8.80 10.02 -42.19
C ARG A 645 -9.51 11.07 -43.05
N PRO A 646 -10.14 12.07 -42.41
CA PRO A 646 -10.80 13.19 -43.10
C PRO A 646 -9.82 14.09 -43.87
N GLU A 647 -10.33 15.06 -44.62
CA GLU A 647 -9.48 16.06 -45.32
C GLU A 647 -8.71 16.97 -44.34
N SER A 648 -9.29 17.24 -43.18
CA SER A 648 -8.69 17.99 -42.08
C SER A 648 -8.94 17.24 -40.78
N SER A 649 -7.98 17.26 -39.84
CA SER A 649 -8.04 16.43 -38.62
C SER A 649 -9.27 16.73 -37.76
N LEU A 650 -9.81 15.69 -37.14
CA LEU A 650 -10.90 15.80 -36.16
C LEU A 650 -10.38 16.26 -34.79
N SER A 651 -9.12 16.00 -34.45
CA SER A 651 -8.41 16.60 -33.31
C SER A 651 -8.41 18.14 -33.26
N ALA A 652 -8.86 18.83 -34.32
CA ALA A 652 -9.16 20.26 -34.24
C ALA A 652 -10.22 20.60 -33.17
N PHE A 653 -11.04 19.63 -32.75
CA PHE A 653 -12.03 19.76 -31.69
C PHE A 653 -11.51 19.43 -30.30
N ASP A 654 -10.31 18.87 -30.17
CA ASP A 654 -9.76 18.43 -28.88
C ASP A 654 -9.60 19.61 -27.91
N GLY A 655 -9.95 19.36 -26.65
CA GLY A 655 -9.94 20.35 -25.57
C GLY A 655 -11.05 21.39 -25.64
N GLN A 656 -11.92 21.38 -26.66
CA GLN A 656 -13.11 22.22 -26.71
C GLN A 656 -14.26 21.62 -25.91
N ASP A 657 -15.23 22.45 -25.50
CA ASP A 657 -16.47 22.02 -24.85
C ASP A 657 -17.37 21.25 -25.84
N ALA A 658 -17.87 20.08 -25.45
CA ALA A 658 -18.77 19.27 -26.26
C ALA A 658 -20.20 19.83 -26.34
N ALA A 659 -20.61 20.68 -25.39
CA ALA A 659 -21.99 21.13 -25.28
C ALA A 659 -22.38 22.09 -26.40
N GLY A 660 -23.54 21.85 -26.99
CA GLY A 660 -24.16 22.71 -27.98
C GLY A 660 -24.49 21.99 -29.29
N ASN A 661 -24.63 22.78 -30.35
CA ASN A 661 -25.06 22.28 -31.65
C ASN A 661 -23.86 21.88 -32.52
N TRP A 662 -23.75 20.58 -32.77
CA TRP A 662 -22.87 20.04 -33.80
C TRP A 662 -23.63 19.99 -35.12
N THR A 663 -23.09 20.63 -36.16
CA THR A 663 -23.78 20.77 -37.44
C THR A 663 -22.98 20.10 -38.56
N LEU A 664 -23.52 19.04 -39.15
CA LEU A 664 -23.02 18.46 -40.39
C LEU A 664 -23.60 19.23 -41.57
N VAL A 665 -22.75 19.77 -42.43
CA VAL A 665 -23.12 20.50 -43.65
C VAL A 665 -22.63 19.75 -44.87
N ILE A 666 -23.56 19.42 -45.77
CA ILE A 666 -23.26 18.79 -47.06
C ILE A 666 -23.55 19.79 -48.17
N ASN A 667 -22.54 20.07 -48.99
CA ASN A 667 -22.61 20.90 -50.17
C ASN A 667 -22.40 20.03 -51.42
N ASP A 668 -23.38 20.00 -52.32
CA ASP A 668 -23.17 19.50 -53.68
C ASP A 668 -22.64 20.64 -54.56
N ARG A 669 -21.42 20.48 -55.07
CA ARG A 669 -20.67 21.48 -55.83
C ARG A 669 -20.87 21.37 -57.35
N LEU A 670 -21.50 20.30 -57.86
CA LEU A 670 -21.72 20.07 -59.29
C LEU A 670 -23.17 19.62 -59.55
N GLY A 671 -24.03 20.58 -59.91
CA GLY A 671 -25.50 20.47 -59.85
C GLY A 671 -26.22 19.56 -60.85
N ILE A 672 -25.63 18.46 -61.31
CA ILE A 672 -26.30 17.49 -62.20
C ILE A 672 -26.91 16.33 -61.40
N HIS A 673 -26.33 16.00 -60.24
CA HIS A 673 -26.62 14.77 -59.50
C HIS A 673 -27.43 15.01 -58.23
N THR A 674 -28.09 13.96 -57.75
CA THR A 674 -28.86 14.01 -56.49
C THR A 674 -28.40 12.96 -55.49
N GLY A 675 -28.74 13.16 -54.24
CA GLY A 675 -28.57 12.14 -53.21
C GLY A 675 -29.39 12.38 -51.96
N GLN A 676 -29.05 11.65 -50.90
CA GLN A 676 -29.70 11.70 -49.60
C GLN A 676 -28.70 11.37 -48.49
N LEU A 677 -28.76 12.12 -47.39
CA LEU A 677 -28.16 11.74 -46.11
C LEU A 677 -29.12 10.76 -45.42
N ILE A 678 -28.64 9.53 -45.17
CA ILE A 678 -29.42 8.46 -44.55
C ILE A 678 -29.26 8.53 -43.02
N SER A 679 -28.02 8.57 -42.54
CA SER A 679 -27.70 8.67 -41.11
C SER A 679 -26.33 9.30 -40.89
N TRP A 680 -26.15 9.87 -39.71
CA TRP A 680 -24.83 10.16 -39.16
C TRP A 680 -24.86 10.16 -37.63
N SER A 681 -23.70 9.93 -37.01
CA SER A 681 -23.52 10.02 -35.57
C SER A 681 -22.14 10.58 -35.25
N LEU A 682 -22.03 11.16 -34.05
CA LEU A 682 -20.78 11.50 -33.41
C LEU A 682 -20.49 10.45 -32.36
N ASP A 683 -19.31 9.86 -32.37
CA ASP A 683 -18.77 9.20 -31.18
C ASP A 683 -17.78 10.18 -30.56
N LEU A 684 -18.12 10.74 -29.41
CA LEU A 684 -17.24 11.61 -28.66
C LEU A 684 -16.58 10.79 -27.55
N THR A 685 -15.26 10.82 -27.49
CA THR A 685 -14.52 10.46 -26.29
C THR A 685 -14.41 11.74 -25.48
N LEU A 686 -15.10 11.80 -24.34
CA LEU A 686 -15.11 12.97 -23.48
C LEU A 686 -14.07 12.80 -22.39
N ARG A 687 -13.46 13.91 -21.95
CA ARG A 687 -12.68 13.89 -20.73
C ARG A 687 -13.63 13.47 -19.61
N SER A 688 -13.34 12.34 -18.95
CA SER A 688 -14.08 11.89 -17.78
C SER A 688 -14.28 13.09 -16.87
N ASP A 689 -15.53 13.43 -16.62
CA ASP A 689 -15.85 14.22 -15.44
C ASP A 689 -15.65 13.35 -14.22
N ILE A 690 -15.48 14.08 -13.14
CA ILE A 690 -15.22 13.65 -11.77
C ILE A 690 -16.47 12.99 -11.15
N PHE A 691 -17.50 12.66 -11.96
CA PHE A 691 -18.83 12.22 -11.54
C PHE A 691 -19.31 10.99 -12.35
N GLY A 692 -18.50 9.94 -12.27
CA GLY A 692 -18.75 8.61 -12.82
C GLY A 692 -17.45 7.94 -13.30
N PRO A 693 -17.49 6.65 -13.68
CA PRO A 693 -17.78 5.48 -12.85
C PRO A 693 -16.81 5.27 -11.68
N PHE A 694 -16.13 6.30 -11.17
CA PHE A 694 -15.48 6.27 -9.87
C PHE A 694 -15.50 7.68 -9.27
N GLU A 695 -16.39 7.85 -8.31
CA GLU A 695 -16.71 9.11 -7.64
C GLU A 695 -15.49 9.55 -6.82
N LEU A 696 -15.16 10.82 -6.95
CA LEU A 696 -13.93 11.44 -6.43
C LEU A 696 -14.23 12.06 -5.07
N ASN A 697 -15.20 11.55 -4.31
CA ASN A 697 -15.72 12.18 -3.10
C ASN A 697 -16.17 11.15 -2.05
N ASP A 698 -15.76 9.89 -2.14
CA ASP A 698 -16.23 8.86 -1.21
C ASP A 698 -15.43 8.80 0.10
N THR A 699 -14.32 9.54 0.19
CA THR A 699 -13.47 9.63 1.39
C THR A 699 -13.16 11.07 1.78
N LEU A 700 -12.63 11.26 2.99
CA LEU A 700 -12.17 12.59 3.44
C LEU A 700 -11.08 13.16 2.52
N VAL A 701 -10.18 12.31 2.01
CA VAL A 701 -9.09 12.71 1.10
C VAL A 701 -9.63 13.22 -0.23
N THR A 702 -10.72 12.62 -0.72
CA THR A 702 -11.29 12.94 -2.02
C THR A 702 -12.41 13.97 -1.95
N ALA A 703 -13.00 14.21 -0.77
CA ALA A 703 -14.14 15.09 -0.55
C ALA A 703 -14.17 16.39 -1.38
N THR A 704 -15.35 16.69 -1.94
CA THR A 704 -15.57 17.87 -2.79
C THR A 704 -15.42 19.17 -2.00
N THR A 705 -14.48 20.04 -2.38
CA THR A 705 -14.29 21.34 -1.70
C THR A 705 -15.43 22.34 -1.98
N VAL A 706 -15.99 22.91 -0.91
CA VAL A 706 -17.10 23.86 -0.91
C VAL A 706 -16.60 25.26 -0.53
N SER A 707 -15.76 25.85 -1.38
CA SER A 707 -15.09 27.13 -1.05
C SER A 707 -16.04 28.33 -0.86
N ALA A 708 -17.30 28.25 -1.29
CA ALA A 708 -18.23 29.38 -1.22
C ALA A 708 -18.82 29.64 0.19
N ILE A 709 -18.63 28.71 1.13
CA ILE A 709 -19.23 28.80 2.48
C ILE A 709 -18.21 28.83 3.62
N ASN A 710 -16.91 28.89 3.32
CA ASN A 710 -15.85 28.91 4.35
C ASN A 710 -16.07 30.08 5.33
N GLY A 711 -16.24 29.75 6.61
CA GLY A 711 -16.64 30.68 7.68
C GLY A 711 -18.16 30.87 7.78
N THR A 712 -18.81 31.47 6.77
CA THR A 712 -20.27 31.63 6.71
C THR A 712 -20.80 31.67 5.27
N GLY A 713 -21.93 31.04 4.97
CA GLY A 713 -22.54 31.02 3.64
C GLY A 713 -23.54 29.88 3.46
N SER A 714 -24.08 29.73 2.25
CA SER A 714 -24.93 28.59 1.88
C SER A 714 -24.71 28.21 0.42
N GLN A 715 -24.60 26.91 0.13
CA GLN A 715 -24.40 26.37 -1.21
C GLN A 715 -25.19 25.07 -1.40
N SER A 716 -25.70 24.86 -2.62
CA SER A 716 -26.44 23.64 -2.99
C SER A 716 -25.74 22.85 -4.10
N PHE A 717 -25.89 21.54 -4.05
CA PHE A 717 -25.31 20.53 -4.94
C PHE A 717 -26.38 19.58 -5.46
N GLN A 718 -26.06 18.89 -6.54
CA GLN A 718 -26.81 17.75 -7.07
C GLN A 718 -25.83 16.58 -7.13
N GLY A 719 -26.26 15.41 -6.69
CA GLY A 719 -25.49 14.17 -6.73
C GLY A 719 -26.41 12.97 -6.93
N VAL A 720 -25.83 11.80 -7.05
CA VAL A 720 -26.55 10.52 -7.09
C VAL A 720 -25.84 9.61 -6.09
N ILE A 721 -26.59 8.74 -5.42
CA ILE A 721 -26.01 7.65 -4.65
C ILE A 721 -26.19 6.39 -5.47
N GLY A 722 -25.13 5.65 -5.69
CA GLY A 722 -25.04 4.44 -6.50
C GLY A 722 -24.67 4.65 -7.96
N ASP A 723 -24.22 5.84 -8.33
CA ASP A 723 -23.27 6.00 -9.43
C ASP A 723 -21.84 5.68 -8.94
N GLY A 724 -20.89 5.61 -9.87
CA GLY A 724 -19.54 5.17 -9.51
C GLY A 724 -19.30 3.65 -9.38
N GLY A 725 -18.05 3.29 -9.09
CA GLY A 725 -17.51 1.93 -9.11
C GLY A 725 -17.77 1.16 -7.82
N PHE A 726 -18.21 1.88 -6.78
CA PHE A 726 -18.60 1.31 -5.50
C PHE A 726 -20.07 0.84 -5.50
N GLY A 727 -20.86 1.23 -6.50
CA GLY A 727 -22.22 0.76 -6.72
C GLY A 727 -23.08 0.93 -5.48
N VAL A 728 -23.48 -0.16 -4.84
CA VAL A 728 -24.30 -0.07 -3.60
C VAL A 728 -23.51 0.48 -2.41
N LEU A 729 -22.18 0.59 -2.44
CA LEU A 729 -21.38 1.16 -1.36
C LEU A 729 -21.04 2.64 -1.58
N ASP A 730 -21.67 3.30 -2.53
CA ASP A 730 -21.41 4.69 -2.88
C ASP A 730 -21.82 5.70 -1.76
N ARG A 731 -21.09 6.81 -1.67
CA ARG A 731 -21.28 7.93 -0.73
C ARG A 731 -20.58 9.20 -1.22
N ASP A 732 -21.16 10.35 -0.91
CA ASP A 732 -20.63 11.64 -1.37
C ASP A 732 -20.20 12.55 -0.23
N LEU A 733 -18.92 12.88 -0.14
CA LEU A 733 -18.32 13.76 0.87
C LEU A 733 -18.00 15.15 0.31
N PHE A 734 -18.17 16.15 1.18
CA PHE A 734 -17.98 17.57 0.90
C PHE A 734 -17.18 18.22 2.01
N VAL A 735 -16.19 19.04 1.70
CA VAL A 735 -15.29 19.69 2.68
C VAL A 735 -15.43 21.22 2.68
N PHE A 736 -15.44 21.83 3.86
CA PHE A 736 -15.50 23.29 4.05
C PHE A 736 -14.81 23.71 5.34
N ASP A 737 -14.42 24.99 5.44
CA ASP A 737 -13.90 25.55 6.69
C ASP A 737 -15.02 26.23 7.48
N ALA A 738 -14.99 26.11 8.80
CA ALA A 738 -15.92 26.80 9.67
C ALA A 738 -15.19 27.41 10.88
N ASP A 739 -15.63 28.59 11.30
CA ASP A 739 -15.08 29.28 12.48
C ASP A 739 -15.70 28.71 13.76
N ALA A 740 -14.94 28.75 14.86
CA ALA A 740 -15.43 28.38 16.18
C ALA A 740 -16.68 29.20 16.54
N GLY A 741 -17.69 28.50 17.06
CA GLY A 741 -18.98 29.03 17.42
C GLY A 741 -19.99 29.08 16.28
N THR A 742 -19.61 28.94 15.00
CA THR A 742 -20.59 28.95 13.88
C THR A 742 -21.54 27.75 13.93
N THR A 743 -22.71 27.86 13.28
CA THR A 743 -23.65 26.74 13.16
C THR A 743 -23.76 26.23 11.74
N LEU A 744 -23.64 24.92 11.58
CA LEU A 744 -23.82 24.15 10.36
C LEU A 744 -25.25 23.61 10.24
N SER A 745 -25.88 23.83 9.09
CA SER A 745 -27.14 23.19 8.70
C SER A 745 -26.99 22.53 7.33
N VAL A 746 -27.34 21.27 7.23
CA VAL A 746 -27.21 20.41 6.05
C VAL A 746 -28.55 19.76 5.76
N ASN A 747 -29.01 19.80 4.51
CA ASN A 747 -30.28 19.19 4.13
C ASN A 747 -30.15 18.49 2.78
N THR A 748 -30.69 17.27 2.68
CA THR A 748 -30.86 16.58 1.40
C THR A 748 -32.30 16.65 0.90
N SER A 749 -32.49 16.49 -0.41
CA SER A 749 -33.80 16.24 -1.02
C SER A 749 -33.65 15.23 -2.17
N SER A 750 -34.20 14.02 -2.01
CA SER A 750 -34.27 13.01 -3.07
C SER A 750 -35.66 13.03 -3.74
N GLY A 751 -35.68 12.96 -5.07
CA GLY A 751 -36.93 12.96 -5.86
C GLY A 751 -37.49 11.55 -6.13
N GLY A 752 -36.86 10.51 -5.58
CA GLY A 752 -37.03 9.11 -5.95
C GLY A 752 -37.31 8.17 -4.76
N ILE A 753 -36.65 7.01 -4.74
CA ILE A 753 -36.75 6.00 -3.67
C ILE A 753 -35.55 5.98 -2.72
N LEU A 754 -34.55 6.83 -2.98
CA LEU A 754 -33.32 6.92 -2.20
C LEU A 754 -33.63 7.47 -0.81
N ASP A 755 -33.28 6.69 0.22
CA ASP A 755 -33.34 7.09 1.62
C ASP A 755 -31.97 7.62 2.07
N THR A 756 -31.84 8.95 2.15
CA THR A 756 -30.55 9.60 2.40
C THR A 756 -30.21 9.69 3.88
N ALA A 757 -28.95 9.50 4.25
CA ALA A 757 -28.35 9.85 5.53
C ALA A 757 -27.26 10.92 5.35
N ILE A 758 -27.09 11.79 6.34
CA ILE A 758 -26.03 12.81 6.40
C ILE A 758 -25.10 12.50 7.57
N ARG A 759 -23.78 12.51 7.34
CA ARG A 759 -22.77 12.52 8.40
C ARG A 759 -21.97 13.80 8.37
N VAL A 760 -21.42 14.19 9.52
CA VAL A 760 -20.46 15.29 9.63
C VAL A 760 -19.20 14.75 10.29
N PHE A 761 -18.03 15.03 9.73
CA PHE A 761 -16.75 14.58 10.27
C PHE A 761 -15.84 15.77 10.63
N SER A 762 -14.94 15.53 11.59
CA SER A 762 -13.85 16.44 11.95
C SER A 762 -12.73 16.37 10.89
N GLU A 763 -11.74 17.27 11.00
CA GLU A 763 -10.51 17.20 10.19
C GLU A 763 -9.74 15.88 10.37
N ALA A 764 -9.86 15.26 11.55
CA ALA A 764 -9.21 13.99 11.88
C ALA A 764 -10.06 12.76 11.49
N GLY A 765 -11.20 12.97 10.83
CA GLY A 765 -12.10 11.90 10.38
C GLY A 765 -13.03 11.32 11.44
N ASP A 766 -13.05 11.90 12.64
CA ASP A 766 -14.01 11.52 13.68
C ASP A 766 -15.43 11.90 13.25
N GLU A 767 -16.37 10.95 13.26
CA GLU A 767 -17.79 11.25 13.06
C GLU A 767 -18.31 12.11 14.22
N LEU A 768 -18.72 13.33 13.90
CA LEU A 768 -19.25 14.31 14.85
C LEU A 768 -20.76 14.18 15.01
N THR A 769 -21.48 13.88 13.93
CA THR A 769 -22.92 13.62 13.97
C THR A 769 -23.39 12.82 12.75
N LEU A 770 -24.43 12.01 12.93
CA LEU A 770 -25.14 11.27 11.90
C LEU A 770 -26.63 11.62 11.99
N ALA A 771 -27.22 12.03 10.87
CA ALA A 771 -28.65 12.19 10.68
C ALA A 771 -29.13 11.18 9.64
N SER A 772 -29.81 10.13 10.09
CA SER A 772 -30.57 9.21 9.24
C SER A 772 -32.06 9.40 9.53
N PRO A 773 -32.93 9.53 8.51
CA PRO A 773 -34.33 9.83 8.73
C PRO A 773 -35.14 8.56 9.05
N ASP A 774 -35.83 8.53 10.20
CA ASP A 774 -36.62 7.35 10.59
C ASP A 774 -37.97 7.21 9.85
N ASN A 775 -38.42 8.24 9.11
CA ASN A 775 -39.76 8.30 8.48
C ASN A 775 -39.86 9.22 7.25
N SER A 776 -38.74 9.55 6.60
CA SER A 776 -38.69 10.41 5.40
C SER A 776 -37.51 10.01 4.52
N LEU A 777 -37.49 10.34 3.23
CA LEU A 777 -36.35 10.02 2.35
C LEU A 777 -35.15 10.98 2.49
N ASN A 778 -35.32 12.05 3.27
CA ASN A 778 -34.43 13.20 3.32
C ASN A 778 -33.83 13.37 4.72
N ALA A 779 -32.51 13.29 4.83
CA ALA A 779 -31.77 13.63 6.04
C ALA A 779 -31.62 15.16 6.21
N SER A 780 -31.49 15.57 7.47
CA SER A 780 -31.27 16.96 7.84
C SER A 780 -30.45 17.04 9.13
N VAL A 781 -29.34 17.80 9.09
CA VAL A 781 -28.61 18.28 10.27
C VAL A 781 -28.94 19.76 10.39
N GLN A 782 -29.41 20.21 11.56
CA GLN A 782 -29.77 21.62 11.75
C GLN A 782 -29.04 22.21 12.94
N ASN A 783 -28.45 23.38 12.71
CA ASN A 783 -27.80 24.19 13.75
C ASN A 783 -26.70 23.45 14.55
N PHE A 784 -25.96 22.53 13.91
CA PHE A 784 -24.81 21.87 14.52
C PHE A 784 -23.70 22.89 14.83
N VAL A 785 -23.32 23.03 16.10
CA VAL A 785 -22.34 24.03 16.52
C VAL A 785 -20.92 23.54 16.24
N ILE A 786 -20.13 24.39 15.62
CA ILE A 786 -18.72 24.17 15.30
C ILE A 786 -17.88 24.60 16.51
N ASN A 787 -17.41 23.64 17.30
CA ASN A 787 -16.75 23.94 18.58
C ASN A 787 -15.36 24.57 18.41
N ASN A 788 -14.61 24.13 17.40
CA ASN A 788 -13.29 24.64 17.09
C ASN A 788 -13.26 25.18 15.67
N ALA A 789 -12.51 26.25 15.43
CA ALA A 789 -12.28 26.70 14.07
C ALA A 789 -11.44 25.63 13.36
N GLY A 790 -11.84 25.22 12.16
CA GLY A 790 -11.16 24.16 11.44
C GLY A 790 -11.90 23.70 10.19
N THR A 791 -11.37 22.66 9.57
CA THR A 791 -11.96 22.02 8.40
C THR A 791 -12.92 20.91 8.82
N TYR A 792 -14.07 20.85 8.16
CA TYR A 792 -15.15 19.91 8.44
C TYR A 792 -15.64 19.27 7.16
N PHE A 793 -16.15 18.03 7.28
CA PHE A 793 -16.67 17.27 6.16
C PHE A 793 -18.13 16.93 6.37
N VAL A 794 -18.91 16.88 5.30
CA VAL A 794 -20.30 16.42 5.26
C VAL A 794 -20.39 15.30 4.26
N ALA A 795 -20.92 14.15 4.67
CA ALA A 795 -21.15 13.02 3.79
C ALA A 795 -22.63 12.75 3.57
N VAL A 796 -23.00 12.32 2.37
CA VAL A 796 -24.33 11.82 2.02
C VAL A 796 -24.20 10.34 1.65
N SER A 797 -25.00 9.49 2.26
CA SER A 797 -25.07 8.06 1.93
C SER A 797 -26.51 7.57 1.94
N GLU A 798 -26.75 6.30 1.67
CA GLU A 798 -28.03 5.66 1.99
C GLU A 798 -28.14 5.39 3.51
N ALA A 799 -29.37 5.41 4.03
CA ALA A 799 -29.70 5.28 5.45
C ALA A 799 -29.28 3.93 6.08
N ALA A 800 -29.35 2.83 5.33
CA ALA A 800 -28.90 1.52 5.81
C ALA A 800 -27.37 1.34 5.80
N ASN A 801 -26.62 2.28 5.20
CA ASN A 801 -25.16 2.32 5.32
C ASN A 801 -24.76 2.88 6.69
N VAL A 802 -24.93 2.08 7.74
CA VAL A 802 -24.96 2.49 9.16
C VAL A 802 -23.59 2.66 9.83
N ALA A 803 -22.51 2.18 9.24
CA ALA A 803 -21.17 2.33 9.80
C ALA A 803 -20.15 2.21 8.70
N TYR A 804 -19.41 3.27 8.43
CA TYR A 804 -18.28 3.20 7.53
C TYR A 804 -17.14 4.07 8.00
N ASP A 805 -15.95 3.64 7.66
CA ASP A 805 -14.74 4.42 7.83
C ASP A 805 -14.66 5.46 6.69
N PRO A 806 -14.69 6.77 6.99
CA PRO A 806 -14.64 7.82 5.98
C PRO A 806 -13.25 7.97 5.33
N ASP A 807 -12.23 7.26 5.82
CA ASP A 807 -10.92 7.14 5.21
C ASP A 807 -10.78 5.88 4.32
N ALA A 808 -11.74 4.95 4.42
CA ALA A 808 -11.72 3.70 3.66
C ALA A 808 -12.83 3.64 2.59
N LEU A 809 -12.45 3.37 1.34
CA LEU A 809 -13.37 3.40 0.19
C LEU A 809 -14.34 2.23 0.11
N ALA A 810 -14.08 1.15 0.84
CA ALA A 810 -14.91 -0.06 0.83
C ALA A 810 -15.50 -0.37 2.22
N GLY A 811 -15.68 0.65 3.06
CA GLY A 811 -16.26 0.50 4.40
C GLY A 811 -17.79 0.51 4.40
N GLY A 812 -18.42 -0.31 5.24
CA GLY A 812 -19.84 -0.22 5.58
C GLY A 812 -20.80 -1.11 4.82
N SER A 813 -22.09 -0.80 4.92
CA SER A 813 -23.16 -1.67 4.45
C SER A 813 -23.68 -1.24 3.09
N ALA A 814 -23.87 -2.21 2.20
CA ALA A 814 -24.45 -1.97 0.89
C ALA A 814 -25.81 -1.28 0.98
N SER A 815 -25.93 -0.15 0.30
CA SER A 815 -27.12 0.66 0.15
C SER A 815 -28.29 -0.19 -0.36
N GLN A 816 -29.42 -0.11 0.32
CA GLN A 816 -30.63 -0.80 -0.11
C GLN A 816 -31.31 -0.11 -1.29
N THR A 817 -31.04 1.18 -1.47
CA THR A 817 -31.59 2.03 -2.54
C THR A 817 -30.51 2.96 -3.09
N THR A 818 -30.65 3.34 -4.37
CA THR A 818 -29.75 4.25 -5.09
C THR A 818 -30.58 5.28 -5.86
N GLY A 819 -30.04 6.46 -6.15
CA GLY A 819 -30.73 7.49 -6.94
C GLY A 819 -30.22 8.92 -6.74
N ALA A 820 -30.80 9.86 -7.49
CA ALA A 820 -30.42 11.28 -7.42
C ALA A 820 -30.91 11.99 -6.15
N TYR A 821 -30.09 12.90 -5.63
CA TYR A 821 -30.43 13.81 -4.54
C TYR A 821 -29.89 15.23 -4.81
N SER A 822 -30.45 16.20 -4.09
CA SER A 822 -29.87 17.53 -3.95
C SER A 822 -29.43 17.73 -2.50
N LEU A 823 -28.28 18.34 -2.29
CA LEU A 823 -27.74 18.70 -0.97
C LEU A 823 -27.66 20.20 -0.82
N THR A 824 -27.92 20.74 0.37
CA THR A 824 -27.66 22.14 0.70
C THR A 824 -26.91 22.21 2.02
N ILE A 825 -25.72 22.83 2.01
CA ILE A 825 -24.87 23.06 3.17
C ILE A 825 -24.89 24.56 3.50
N SER A 826 -25.16 24.91 4.75
CA SER A 826 -25.22 26.30 5.22
C SER A 826 -24.44 26.46 6.52
N VAL A 827 -23.48 27.38 6.56
CA VAL A 827 -22.75 27.76 7.77
C VAL A 827 -23.17 29.18 8.13
N ALA A 828 -23.66 29.39 9.35
CA ALA A 828 -24.10 30.68 9.85
C ALA A 828 -23.27 31.10 11.07
N PRO A 829 -23.08 32.42 11.32
CA PRO A 829 -22.52 32.89 12.59
C PRO A 829 -23.26 32.27 13.77
N GLY A 830 -22.51 31.92 14.81
CA GLY A 830 -23.00 31.13 15.93
C GLY A 830 -24.31 31.56 16.55
N ILE A 831 -25.08 30.56 16.94
CA ILE A 831 -26.14 30.73 17.92
C ILE A 831 -25.44 31.00 19.24
N GLY A 832 -25.38 32.27 19.65
CA GLY A 832 -25.34 32.56 21.08
C GLY A 832 -26.56 31.87 21.68
N ASP A 833 -26.34 30.86 22.51
CA ASP A 833 -27.42 29.97 22.95
C ASP A 833 -28.54 30.81 23.58
N THR A 834 -29.79 30.52 23.24
CA THR A 834 -30.91 31.06 24.00
C THR A 834 -31.19 30.09 25.15
N THR A 835 -31.43 30.59 26.36
CA THR A 835 -31.84 29.83 27.54
C THR A 835 -32.66 28.57 27.20
N ARG A 836 -32.17 27.37 27.58
CA ARG A 836 -32.74 26.07 27.19
C ARG A 836 -33.11 25.24 28.43
N VAL A 837 -34.32 24.70 28.44
CA VAL A 837 -34.82 23.75 29.46
C VAL A 837 -35.01 22.40 28.77
N LEU A 838 -34.23 21.40 29.18
CA LEU A 838 -34.33 20.05 28.63
C LEU A 838 -35.46 19.32 29.37
N GLU A 839 -36.49 18.86 28.67
CA GLU A 839 -37.63 18.14 29.25
C GLU A 839 -37.66 16.69 28.76
N THR A 840 -37.72 15.75 29.71
CA THR A 840 -38.28 14.40 29.50
C THR A 840 -39.52 14.27 30.38
N THR A 841 -40.34 13.23 30.19
CA THR A 841 -41.69 13.10 30.77
C THR A 841 -41.77 13.19 32.31
N GLY A 842 -40.63 13.15 33.01
CA GLY A 842 -40.51 13.46 34.43
C GLY A 842 -39.33 14.39 34.80
N LEU A 843 -38.18 14.34 34.11
CA LEU A 843 -37.00 15.14 34.48
C LEU A 843 -36.87 16.42 33.62
N GLU A 844 -36.82 17.59 34.25
CA GLU A 844 -36.52 18.89 33.64
C GLU A 844 -35.17 19.42 34.17
N VAL A 845 -34.29 19.90 33.28
CA VAL A 845 -33.04 20.58 33.67
C VAL A 845 -32.88 21.91 32.95
N GLY A 846 -32.62 22.99 33.68
CA GLY A 846 -32.56 24.34 33.12
C GLY A 846 -31.18 24.95 33.04
N ILE A 847 -30.76 25.31 31.81
CA ILE A 847 -29.45 25.91 31.48
C ILE A 847 -29.61 27.26 30.74
N ASP A 848 -29.05 28.34 31.30
CA ASP A 848 -29.07 29.66 30.68
C ASP A 848 -28.04 29.79 29.53
N SER A 849 -28.23 30.83 28.71
CA SER A 849 -27.41 31.15 27.52
C SER A 849 -25.91 31.33 27.79
N ASP A 850 -25.54 31.63 29.03
CA ASP A 850 -24.17 31.78 29.51
C ASP A 850 -23.63 30.48 30.14
N ALA A 851 -24.27 29.34 29.84
CA ALA A 851 -23.89 28.00 30.29
C ALA A 851 -23.97 27.82 31.82
N THR A 852 -24.83 28.58 32.51
CA THR A 852 -25.11 28.42 33.95
C THR A 852 -26.40 27.63 34.21
N PHE A 853 -26.47 26.89 35.33
CA PHE A 853 -27.67 26.14 35.74
C PHE A 853 -28.70 27.06 36.42
N ASN A 854 -29.74 27.49 35.70
CA ASN A 854 -30.85 28.34 36.17
C ASN A 854 -31.81 28.81 35.07
N ALA A 855 -31.96 28.08 33.96
CA ALA A 855 -32.78 28.52 32.83
C ALA A 855 -34.19 28.93 33.22
N THR A 856 -34.72 29.90 32.50
CA THR A 856 -36.11 30.30 32.58
C THR A 856 -37.01 29.52 31.61
N ARG A 857 -37.98 28.78 32.14
CA ARG A 857 -39.11 28.17 31.43
C ARG A 857 -40.34 29.08 31.46
N GLN A 858 -41.07 29.20 30.35
CA GLN A 858 -42.39 29.85 30.31
C GLN A 858 -43.48 28.79 30.59
N VAL A 859 -44.06 28.78 31.79
CA VAL A 859 -45.19 27.91 32.13
C VAL A 859 -46.42 28.77 32.40
N GLY A 860 -47.43 28.70 31.54
CA GLY A 860 -48.67 29.48 31.70
C GLY A 860 -48.48 31.01 31.63
N GLY A 861 -47.44 31.48 30.93
CA GLY A 861 -47.15 32.91 30.74
C GLY A 861 -46.25 33.55 31.80
N ILE A 862 -45.87 32.80 32.84
CA ILE A 862 -44.91 33.24 33.85
C ILE A 862 -43.54 32.59 33.63
N ASN A 863 -42.49 33.40 33.79
CA ASN A 863 -41.10 32.97 33.76
C ASN A 863 -40.77 32.23 35.07
N GLN A 864 -40.52 30.93 34.98
CA GLN A 864 -40.09 30.08 36.08
C GLN A 864 -38.63 29.67 35.88
N GLN A 865 -37.78 29.84 36.88
CA GLN A 865 -36.43 29.25 36.84
C GLN A 865 -36.55 27.75 37.10
N VAL A 866 -35.87 26.95 36.26
CA VAL A 866 -35.83 25.50 36.32
C VAL A 866 -34.39 25.08 36.59
N GLY A 867 -34.20 24.23 37.59
CA GLY A 867 -32.91 23.71 38.01
C GLY A 867 -32.77 22.27 37.61
N LEU A 868 -33.12 21.37 38.53
CA LEU A 868 -33.24 19.93 38.34
C LEU A 868 -34.58 19.59 38.94
N ARG A 869 -35.54 19.23 38.10
CA ARG A 869 -36.92 18.97 38.49
C ARG A 869 -37.28 17.55 38.08
N PHE A 870 -37.81 16.72 38.98
CA PHE A 870 -38.29 15.37 38.65
C PHE A 870 -39.76 15.24 39.02
N ASP A 871 -40.60 14.77 38.10
CA ASP A 871 -42.06 14.65 38.18
C ASP A 871 -42.73 15.90 38.77
N GLY A 872 -42.28 17.07 38.32
CA GLY A 872 -42.85 18.33 38.78
C GLY A 872 -42.31 18.84 40.12
N ILE A 873 -41.37 18.16 40.77
CA ILE A 873 -40.74 18.56 42.02
C ILE A 873 -39.38 19.18 41.73
N GLU A 874 -39.13 20.42 42.15
CA GLU A 874 -37.83 21.11 41.96
C GLU A 874 -36.87 20.74 43.10
N TYR A 875 -35.65 20.32 42.78
CA TYR A 875 -34.66 19.81 43.72
C TYR A 875 -33.54 20.83 44.02
N LEU A 876 -33.34 21.84 43.16
CA LEU A 876 -32.23 22.79 43.33
C LEU A 876 -32.65 24.12 43.96
N PHE A 877 -33.88 24.56 43.74
CA PHE A 877 -34.37 25.87 44.16
C PHE A 877 -35.36 25.75 45.33
N ASN A 878 -35.43 26.80 46.16
CA ASN A 878 -36.46 26.90 47.20
C ASN A 878 -37.82 27.30 46.59
N GLU A 879 -38.89 26.72 47.12
CA GLU A 879 -40.32 26.92 46.84
C GLU A 879 -40.72 27.54 45.48
N SER A 880 -41.03 26.69 44.50
CA SER A 880 -41.84 27.01 43.30
C SER A 880 -41.36 28.11 42.36
N GLY A 881 -40.27 27.85 41.61
CA GLY A 881 -40.00 28.38 40.26
C GLY A 881 -40.51 29.80 39.93
N GLY A 882 -40.19 30.81 40.73
CA GLY A 882 -40.52 32.21 40.47
C GLY A 882 -39.26 33.05 40.25
N GLN A 883 -39.38 34.16 39.51
CA GLN A 883 -38.27 35.10 39.26
C GLN A 883 -37.58 35.52 40.58
N GLY A 884 -36.35 35.03 40.81
CA GLY A 884 -35.52 35.38 41.96
C GLY A 884 -35.18 34.25 42.93
N ALA A 885 -35.46 32.99 42.59
CA ALA A 885 -35.03 31.85 43.40
C ALA A 885 -33.49 31.69 43.32
N SER A 886 -32.82 31.66 44.47
CA SER A 886 -31.38 31.39 44.52
C SER A 886 -31.15 29.88 44.52
N PRO A 887 -30.25 29.34 43.69
CA PRO A 887 -29.93 27.92 43.70
C PRO A 887 -29.35 27.55 45.07
N GLN A 888 -29.84 26.44 45.64
CA GLN A 888 -29.39 25.92 46.94
C GLN A 888 -28.50 24.68 46.80
N LEU A 889 -28.34 24.12 45.60
CA LEU A 889 -27.29 23.14 45.39
C LEU A 889 -25.96 23.83 45.20
N PHE A 890 -25.06 23.50 46.11
CA PHE A 890 -23.66 23.83 46.00
C PHE A 890 -22.95 22.49 45.81
N PHE A 891 -22.11 22.43 44.79
CA PHE A 891 -21.03 21.46 44.77
C PHE A 891 -19.71 22.23 44.82
N GLY A 892 -18.71 21.62 45.43
CA GLY A 892 -17.46 22.29 45.70
C GLY A 892 -16.29 21.35 45.81
N LEU A 893 -15.12 21.93 45.71
CA LEU A 893 -13.88 21.19 45.80
C LEU A 893 -12.86 21.92 46.67
N SER A 894 -12.06 21.16 47.39
CA SER A 894 -10.87 21.64 48.10
C SER A 894 -9.64 21.06 47.43
N ALA A 895 -8.58 21.85 47.29
CA ALA A 895 -7.27 21.38 46.84
C ALA A 895 -6.16 22.25 47.43
N ASN A 896 -5.13 21.64 48.04
CA ASN A 896 -4.02 22.32 48.73
C ASN A 896 -4.51 23.37 49.76
N GLY A 897 -5.61 23.10 50.47
CA GLY A 897 -6.20 24.02 51.44
C GLY A 897 -7.00 25.19 50.85
N PHE A 898 -7.17 25.26 49.52
CA PHE A 898 -8.05 26.23 48.86
C PHE A 898 -9.39 25.59 48.53
N THR A 899 -10.49 26.26 48.89
CA THR A 899 -11.85 25.80 48.60
C THR A 899 -12.47 26.63 47.47
N GLY A 900 -13.10 25.94 46.52
CA GLY A 900 -13.92 26.51 45.46
C GLY A 900 -15.36 25.98 45.56
N ARG A 901 -16.34 26.83 45.24
CA ARG A 901 -17.76 26.48 45.26
C ARG A 901 -18.46 26.94 43.98
N ASN A 902 -19.43 26.18 43.50
CA ASN A 902 -20.36 26.64 42.49
C ASN A 902 -21.57 27.28 43.18
N ASP A 903 -21.46 28.57 43.55
CA ASP A 903 -22.59 29.39 43.97
C ASP A 903 -22.76 30.57 43.01
N SER A 904 -24.00 30.99 42.77
CA SER A 904 -24.34 32.05 41.80
C SER A 904 -23.96 33.46 42.25
N SER A 905 -23.18 33.60 43.34
CA SER A 905 -22.78 34.90 43.86
C SER A 905 -21.46 35.35 43.21
N ALA A 906 -21.57 36.20 42.18
CA ALA A 906 -20.43 36.79 41.45
C ALA A 906 -19.48 37.68 42.31
N ALA A 907 -19.60 37.70 43.64
CA ALA A 907 -19.03 38.72 44.50
C ALA A 907 -17.78 38.32 45.32
N ALA A 908 -17.30 37.08 45.30
CA ALA A 908 -16.24 36.64 46.24
C ALA A 908 -15.00 35.93 45.66
N GLY A 909 -14.85 35.76 44.35
CA GLY A 909 -13.61 35.21 43.75
C GLY A 909 -13.27 33.75 44.16
N THR A 910 -14.23 33.03 44.76
CA THR A 910 -14.14 31.61 45.17
C THR A 910 -14.98 30.69 44.28
N GLY A 911 -15.54 31.22 43.18
CA GLY A 911 -16.34 30.47 42.22
C GLY A 911 -15.53 29.37 41.55
N LEU A 912 -16.10 28.16 41.44
CA LEU A 912 -15.57 27.15 40.53
C LEU A 912 -15.90 27.58 39.10
N PRO A 913 -14.90 27.83 38.23
CA PRO A 913 -15.14 28.19 36.85
C PRO A 913 -15.51 26.91 36.10
N ILE A 914 -16.81 26.66 35.99
CA ILE A 914 -17.35 25.48 35.33
C ILE A 914 -18.26 25.97 34.22
N ALA A 915 -18.02 25.49 33.02
CA ALA A 915 -18.85 25.70 31.86
C ALA A 915 -19.51 24.38 31.48
N LEU A 916 -20.77 24.45 31.07
CA LEU A 916 -21.36 23.33 30.37
C LEU A 916 -20.68 23.15 29.02
N THR A 917 -20.56 21.89 28.60
CA THR A 917 -20.06 21.56 27.28
C THR A 917 -21.21 21.29 26.34
N ASP A 918 -20.98 21.49 25.05
CA ASP A 918 -21.95 21.24 23.98
C ASP A 918 -22.27 19.74 23.81
N GLU A 919 -21.57 18.88 24.55
CA GLU A 919 -21.91 17.47 24.76
C GLU A 919 -23.15 17.27 25.67
N SER A 920 -23.63 18.34 26.32
CA SER A 920 -24.87 18.32 27.12
C SER A 920 -26.08 18.34 26.18
N ASP A 921 -26.82 17.23 26.10
CA ASP A 921 -27.98 17.12 25.23
C ASP A 921 -29.06 16.19 25.81
N SER A 922 -30.31 16.60 25.62
CA SER A 922 -31.52 15.81 25.83
C SER A 922 -31.55 14.48 25.05
N ALA A 923 -31.01 14.40 23.83
CA ALA A 923 -31.07 13.16 23.05
C ALA A 923 -30.18 12.07 23.66
N ASN A 924 -28.98 12.45 24.13
CA ASN A 924 -28.05 11.56 24.83
C ASN A 924 -28.34 11.43 26.33
N ARG A 925 -29.38 12.12 26.83
CA ARG A 925 -29.84 12.10 28.22
C ARG A 925 -28.72 12.33 29.24
N ARG A 926 -27.83 13.27 28.90
CA ARG A 926 -26.60 13.55 29.64
C ARG A 926 -26.33 15.05 29.69
N ILE A 927 -25.83 15.52 30.83
CA ILE A 927 -25.41 16.90 31.05
C ILE A 927 -23.99 16.87 31.58
N ILE A 928 -23.11 17.67 30.99
CA ILE A 928 -21.68 17.65 31.27
C ILE A 928 -21.21 19.06 31.54
N ALA A 929 -20.55 19.22 32.69
CA ALA A 929 -19.98 20.47 33.13
C ALA A 929 -18.47 20.26 33.34
N THR A 930 -17.64 21.06 32.67
CA THR A 930 -16.18 20.98 32.80
C THR A 930 -15.60 22.28 33.32
N GLY A 931 -14.46 22.20 33.99
CA GLY A 931 -13.81 23.37 34.57
C GLY A 931 -12.40 23.08 35.02
N ALA A 932 -11.71 24.10 35.52
CA ALA A 932 -10.38 23.93 36.10
C ALA A 932 -10.23 24.72 37.40
N PHE A 933 -9.67 24.10 38.43
CA PHE A 933 -9.42 24.74 39.71
C PHE A 933 -8.04 24.38 40.25
N ARG A 934 -7.18 25.39 40.38
CA ARG A 934 -5.85 25.27 41.03
C ARG A 934 -5.00 24.09 40.50
N GLY A 935 -5.09 23.81 39.20
CA GLY A 935 -4.35 22.72 38.56
C GLY A 935 -5.04 21.36 38.57
N LEU A 936 -6.30 21.30 39.02
CA LEU A 936 -7.20 20.18 38.77
C LEU A 936 -8.12 20.55 37.60
N SER A 937 -8.11 19.77 36.53
CA SER A 937 -9.23 19.71 35.60
C SER A 937 -10.38 18.95 36.25
N LEU A 938 -11.60 19.43 36.07
CA LEU A 938 -12.84 18.92 36.63
C LEU A 938 -13.79 18.61 35.48
N ALA A 939 -14.40 17.43 35.48
CA ALA A 939 -15.58 17.12 34.69
C ALA A 939 -16.64 16.49 35.61
N ARG A 940 -17.84 17.06 35.61
CA ARG A 940 -19.02 16.56 36.32
C ARG A 940 -20.08 16.20 35.28
N THR A 941 -20.60 15.00 35.35
CA THR A 941 -21.59 14.48 34.41
C THR A 941 -22.82 14.00 35.17
N ILE A 942 -24.01 14.40 34.72
CA ILE A 942 -25.28 13.81 35.13
C ILE A 942 -25.82 13.00 33.95
N SER A 943 -26.16 11.74 34.19
CA SER A 943 -26.81 10.87 33.22
C SER A 943 -28.17 10.42 33.75
N PHE A 944 -29.17 10.36 32.88
CA PHE A 944 -30.55 10.01 33.21
C PHE A 944 -31.21 9.23 32.07
N ALA A 945 -32.36 8.60 32.32
CA ALA A 945 -33.17 8.00 31.25
C ALA A 945 -34.66 8.32 31.43
N GLU A 946 -35.41 8.23 30.33
CA GLU A 946 -36.85 8.36 30.36
C GLU A 946 -37.46 7.15 31.08
N GLY A 947 -38.24 7.42 32.12
CA GLY A 947 -38.84 6.38 32.97
C GLY A 947 -37.90 5.79 34.01
N ASP A 948 -36.64 6.21 34.05
CA ASP A 948 -35.75 5.84 35.15
C ASP A 948 -36.12 6.59 36.42
N ASN A 949 -36.18 5.83 37.49
CA ASN A 949 -36.37 6.34 38.84
C ASN A 949 -35.02 6.56 39.53
N PHE A 950 -33.96 6.90 38.79
CA PHE A 950 -32.67 7.31 39.34
C PHE A 950 -31.87 8.18 38.36
N ILE A 951 -30.88 8.90 38.87
CA ILE A 951 -29.81 9.53 38.07
C ILE A 951 -28.45 9.02 38.51
N ALA A 952 -27.51 8.98 37.57
CA ALA A 952 -26.09 8.73 37.84
C ALA A 952 -25.32 10.04 37.76
N VAL A 953 -24.43 10.28 38.73
CA VAL A 953 -23.54 11.43 38.73
C VAL A 953 -22.10 10.96 38.79
N ASP A 954 -21.32 11.39 37.82
CA ASP A 954 -19.89 11.14 37.71
C ASP A 954 -19.11 12.42 37.96
N VAL A 955 -18.02 12.32 38.73
CA VAL A 955 -17.06 13.40 38.92
C VAL A 955 -15.66 12.89 38.64
N VAL A 956 -14.97 13.55 37.73
CA VAL A 956 -13.61 13.25 37.29
C VAL A 956 -12.72 14.45 37.61
N LEU A 957 -11.64 14.19 38.34
CA LEU A 957 -10.64 15.18 38.70
C LEU A 957 -9.27 14.75 38.19
N THR A 958 -8.65 15.55 37.33
CA THR A 958 -7.32 15.26 36.76
C THR A 958 -6.33 16.32 37.20
N ASN A 959 -5.23 15.92 37.83
CA ASN A 959 -4.15 16.84 38.15
C ASN A 959 -3.34 17.17 36.90
N THR A 960 -3.54 18.38 36.37
CA THR A 960 -2.86 18.88 35.17
C THR A 960 -1.52 19.55 35.48
N THR A 961 -1.09 19.56 36.75
CA THR A 961 0.20 20.14 37.15
C THR A 961 1.32 19.10 37.17
N GLY A 962 2.55 19.56 37.03
CA GLY A 962 3.76 18.74 37.18
C GLY A 962 4.09 18.35 38.64
N SER A 963 3.20 18.60 39.60
CA SER A 963 3.42 18.33 41.03
C SER A 963 2.20 17.68 41.68
N ARG A 964 2.40 16.95 42.79
CA ARG A 964 1.29 16.36 43.55
C ARG A 964 0.42 17.44 44.19
N ILE A 965 -0.90 17.31 44.07
CA ILE A 965 -1.88 18.14 44.78
C ILE A 965 -2.33 17.38 46.03
N ASN A 966 -2.28 18.02 47.19
CA ASN A 966 -2.64 17.42 48.47
C ASN A 966 -4.00 17.90 48.96
N ASP A 967 -4.61 17.13 49.87
CA ASP A 967 -5.84 17.47 50.59
C ASP A 967 -7.00 17.82 49.64
N VAL A 968 -7.19 16.96 48.63
CA VAL A 968 -8.25 17.06 47.64
C VAL A 968 -9.54 16.48 48.21
N SER A 969 -10.61 17.27 48.18
CA SER A 969 -11.93 16.82 48.62
C SER A 969 -13.01 17.32 47.67
N TRP A 970 -14.08 16.54 47.53
CA TRP A 970 -15.28 16.89 46.76
C TRP A 970 -16.50 16.92 47.67
N MET A 971 -17.43 17.83 47.43
CA MET A 971 -18.65 17.95 48.21
C MET A 971 -19.84 18.25 47.31
N GLU A 972 -20.98 17.62 47.60
CA GLU A 972 -22.24 17.73 46.89
C GLU A 972 -23.39 17.90 47.90
N GLY A 973 -24.18 18.97 47.79
CA GLY A 973 -25.38 19.20 48.61
C GLY A 973 -26.68 18.92 47.86
N PHE A 974 -27.74 18.51 48.56
CA PHE A 974 -29.10 18.24 48.06
C PHE A 974 -30.17 18.82 49.00
N ASN A 975 -31.22 19.48 48.47
CA ASN A 975 -32.34 20.01 49.27
C ASN A 975 -33.50 18.98 49.42
N PRO A 976 -33.79 18.46 50.63
CA PRO A 976 -34.83 17.45 50.84
C PRO A 976 -36.26 17.96 51.05
N GLN A 977 -36.56 19.26 51.10
CA GLN A 977 -37.94 19.74 51.36
C GLN A 977 -38.71 20.17 50.10
N GLN A 978 -39.88 19.55 49.84
CA GLN A 978 -41.17 20.23 49.64
C GLN A 978 -42.33 19.24 49.35
N GLY A 979 -43.19 19.04 50.35
CA GLY A 979 -44.51 18.42 50.20
C GLY A 979 -45.64 19.42 50.49
N LEU A 980 -46.49 19.64 49.48
CA LEU A 980 -47.92 19.98 49.54
C LEU A 980 -48.39 21.29 50.23
N ASN A 981 -49.14 22.10 49.46
CA ASN A 981 -50.46 22.51 49.98
C ASN A 981 -51.52 22.70 48.88
N VAL A 982 -52.53 21.84 48.91
CA VAL A 982 -53.72 21.92 48.07
C VAL A 982 -54.78 22.74 48.82
N ALA A 983 -55.16 23.87 48.23
CA ALA A 983 -56.40 24.63 48.46
C ALA A 983 -56.69 25.16 49.89
N GLY A 984 -56.52 26.49 50.07
CA GLY A 984 -57.39 27.27 50.95
C GLY A 984 -56.76 28.42 51.75
N GLY A 985 -56.81 29.64 51.20
CA GLY A 985 -57.23 30.82 51.97
C GLY A 985 -56.31 31.44 53.04
N SER A 986 -55.41 32.33 52.58
CA SER A 986 -54.95 33.60 53.20
C SER A 986 -54.14 33.63 54.52
N ALA A 987 -52.95 34.22 54.35
CA ALA A 987 -52.40 35.38 55.06
C ALA A 987 -52.07 35.25 56.56
N LEU A 988 -50.78 34.94 56.82
CA LEU A 988 -49.83 35.66 57.71
C LEU A 988 -48.88 34.68 58.42
N THR A 989 -47.77 34.33 57.77
CA THR A 989 -46.48 34.08 58.44
C THR A 989 -45.36 34.56 57.52
N GLN A 990 -45.10 35.87 57.60
CA GLN A 990 -43.79 36.44 57.26
C GLN A 990 -42.76 35.91 58.26
N ASN A 991 -41.59 35.54 57.77
CA ASN A 991 -40.26 35.66 58.40
C ASN A 991 -39.24 35.42 57.26
N ASN A 992 -38.81 36.45 56.52
CA ASN A 992 -37.60 37.26 56.79
C ASN A 992 -36.44 36.42 57.34
N VAL A 993 -35.31 36.36 56.64
CA VAL A 993 -34.07 37.16 56.88
C VAL A 993 -33.11 36.84 55.71
N ILE A 994 -32.33 37.71 55.03
CA ILE A 994 -31.96 39.16 55.00
C ILE A 994 -31.33 39.34 53.57
N GLY A 995 -31.45 40.41 52.78
CA GLY A 995 -31.52 41.84 53.06
C GLY A 995 -30.24 42.52 52.58
N LEU A 996 -30.29 43.17 51.41
CA LEU A 996 -29.28 44.12 50.92
C LEU A 996 -29.15 45.30 51.91
N ASP A 997 -27.93 45.69 52.31
CA ASP A 997 -27.64 47.11 52.57
C ASP A 997 -26.23 47.48 52.11
N THR A 998 -26.22 48.47 51.22
CA THR A 998 -25.12 49.03 50.46
C THR A 998 -24.44 50.22 51.17
N ASN A 999 -24.46 50.36 52.50
CA ASN A 999 -23.86 51.55 53.13
C ASN A 999 -23.13 51.32 54.47
N ASN A 1000 -21.82 51.59 54.43
CA ASN A 1000 -21.01 52.27 55.47
C ASN A 1000 -20.84 51.61 56.86
N ASN A 1001 -19.59 51.22 57.15
CA ASN A 1001 -18.96 51.18 58.47
C ASN A 1001 -19.70 50.44 59.61
N ASN A 1002 -19.61 49.11 59.62
CA ASN A 1002 -19.23 48.42 60.86
C ASN A 1002 -18.58 47.05 60.58
N VAL A 1003 -17.47 46.81 61.26
CA VAL A 1003 -16.70 45.57 61.23
C VAL A 1003 -17.23 44.71 62.37
N GLU A 1004 -18.09 43.75 62.08
CA GLU A 1004 -18.40 42.53 62.86
C GLU A 1004 -19.71 41.95 62.30
N ASP A 1005 -19.58 41.16 61.23
CA ASP A 1005 -20.39 39.99 60.89
C ASP A 1005 -19.90 39.49 59.53
N ARG A 1006 -18.89 38.61 59.59
CA ARG A 1006 -18.39 37.85 58.46
C ARG A 1006 -18.63 36.37 58.76
N PHE A 1007 -19.04 35.64 57.73
CA PHE A 1007 -19.02 34.18 57.59
C PHE A 1007 -20.16 33.41 58.26
N ASP A 1008 -21.26 33.24 57.54
CA ASP A 1008 -22.17 32.11 57.78
C ASP A 1008 -21.96 31.05 56.67
N PRO A 1009 -21.22 29.96 56.95
CA PRO A 1009 -21.06 28.83 56.04
C PRO A 1009 -22.21 27.83 56.23
N ILE A 1010 -22.95 27.55 55.15
CA ILE A 1010 -24.16 26.71 55.15
C ILE A 1010 -23.86 25.22 55.46
N ALA A 1011 -22.62 24.76 55.28
CA ALA A 1011 -22.05 23.56 55.90
C ALA A 1011 -20.51 23.65 55.83
N ILE A 1012 -19.81 23.22 56.89
CA ILE A 1012 -18.36 22.98 56.84
C ILE A 1012 -18.12 21.51 57.20
N GLY A 1013 -17.81 20.68 56.20
CA GLY A 1013 -17.12 19.42 56.42
C GLY A 1013 -15.67 19.71 56.78
N THR A 1014 -15.37 19.87 58.08
CA THR A 1014 -13.97 19.96 58.56
C THR A 1014 -13.48 18.59 58.96
N PHE A 1015 -12.62 17.98 58.14
CA PHE A 1015 -11.80 16.85 58.57
C PHE A 1015 -10.75 17.39 59.54
N ALA A 1016 -11.07 17.34 60.84
CA ALA A 1016 -10.18 17.81 61.88
C ALA A 1016 -9.07 16.76 62.12
N ASN A 1017 -7.98 16.95 61.38
CA ASN A 1017 -6.68 16.28 61.52
C ASN A 1017 -6.55 14.94 60.77
N ASN A 1018 -5.72 14.98 59.73
CA ASN A 1018 -5.08 13.85 59.05
C ASN A 1018 -4.90 12.62 59.93
N ILE A 1019 -5.46 11.48 59.50
CA ILE A 1019 -4.78 10.22 59.14
C ILE A 1019 -5.92 9.23 58.81
N PHE A 1020 -6.42 9.24 57.58
CA PHE A 1020 -7.12 8.09 56.98
C PHE A 1020 -6.24 7.62 55.81
N PRO A 1021 -5.19 6.83 56.09
CA PRO A 1021 -4.07 6.71 55.17
C PRO A 1021 -4.38 5.92 53.89
N ASP A 1022 -5.52 5.21 53.79
CA ASP A 1022 -5.70 4.19 52.75
C ASP A 1022 -7.13 4.05 52.16
N GLY A 1023 -8.01 5.08 52.16
CA GLY A 1023 -9.37 4.92 51.61
C GLY A 1023 -10.23 6.19 51.41
N LEU A 1024 -11.37 6.02 50.71
CA LEU A 1024 -12.43 7.04 50.55
C LEU A 1024 -13.22 7.13 51.85
N SER A 1025 -13.21 8.30 52.49
CA SER A 1025 -14.10 8.60 53.60
C SER A 1025 -15.29 9.41 53.10
N VAL A 1026 -16.50 8.92 53.38
CA VAL A 1026 -17.76 9.63 53.12
C VAL A 1026 -18.28 10.19 54.43
N ALA A 1027 -18.58 11.49 54.44
CA ALA A 1027 -19.27 12.16 55.52
C ALA A 1027 -20.66 12.60 55.06
N ILE A 1028 -21.66 12.34 55.90
CA ILE A 1028 -23.05 12.77 55.70
C ILE A 1028 -23.39 13.80 56.77
N ALA A 1029 -23.90 14.95 56.38
CA ALA A 1029 -24.17 16.06 57.29
C ALA A 1029 -25.45 16.83 56.88
N ALA A 1030 -26.26 17.22 57.86
CA ALA A 1030 -27.39 18.14 57.69
C ALA A 1030 -27.16 19.42 58.51
N PRO A 1031 -27.42 20.63 57.97
CA PRO A 1031 -27.29 21.87 58.71
C PRO A 1031 -28.52 22.11 59.60
N GLN A 1032 -28.26 22.41 60.87
CA GLN A 1032 -29.27 22.79 61.86
C GLN A 1032 -29.96 24.11 61.46
N ALA A 1033 -31.28 24.20 61.63
CA ALA A 1033 -31.99 25.48 61.67
C ALA A 1033 -31.71 26.16 63.02
N ASP A 1034 -31.05 27.33 62.99
CA ASP A 1034 -30.56 28.02 64.18
C ASP A 1034 -31.66 28.38 65.20
N GLY A 1035 -31.44 27.92 66.43
CA GLY A 1035 -32.35 28.10 67.56
C GLY A 1035 -31.67 27.95 68.94
N ILE A 1036 -30.59 28.72 69.15
CA ILE A 1036 -29.98 29.13 70.43
C ILE A 1036 -29.04 28.12 71.15
N ASP A 1037 -27.82 28.62 71.40
CA ASP A 1037 -26.75 28.18 72.31
C ASP A 1037 -25.75 27.11 71.83
N PHE A 1038 -24.71 27.60 71.14
CA PHE A 1038 -23.32 27.13 71.10
C PHE A 1038 -23.07 25.61 71.17
N GLY A 1039 -23.19 24.92 70.02
CA GLY A 1039 -22.68 23.55 69.86
C GLY A 1039 -23.04 22.82 68.56
N GLY A 1040 -24.04 23.28 67.81
CA GLY A 1040 -24.59 22.57 66.66
C GLY A 1040 -23.93 22.88 65.31
N ARG A 1041 -22.67 22.46 65.15
CA ARG A 1041 -22.16 22.21 63.79
C ARG A 1041 -22.80 20.91 63.30
N ALA A 1042 -23.15 20.82 62.02
CA ALA A 1042 -23.59 19.58 61.40
C ALA A 1042 -22.65 18.43 61.84
N GLN A 1043 -23.16 17.46 62.60
CA GLN A 1043 -22.35 16.31 63.00
C GLN A 1043 -22.26 15.38 61.80
N ALA A 1044 -21.08 15.33 61.19
CA ALA A 1044 -20.79 14.33 60.18
C ALA A 1044 -20.83 12.94 60.83
N SER A 1045 -21.72 12.08 60.34
CA SER A 1045 -21.59 10.65 60.63
C SER A 1045 -20.47 10.12 59.73
N VAL A 1046 -19.32 9.82 60.33
CA VAL A 1046 -18.11 9.38 59.61
C VAL A 1046 -18.09 7.87 59.56
N VAL A 1047 -18.07 7.30 58.35
CA VAL A 1047 -17.84 5.87 58.15
C VAL A 1047 -16.34 5.63 58.01
N ASP A 1048 -15.72 4.97 59.01
CA ASP A 1048 -14.28 4.67 59.02
C ASP A 1048 -13.93 3.62 57.96
N SER A 1049 -12.87 3.87 57.20
CA SER A 1049 -12.23 2.96 56.24
C SER A 1049 -11.80 1.58 56.79
N THR A 1050 -11.74 1.41 58.11
CA THR A 1050 -11.36 0.13 58.76
C THR A 1050 -12.54 -0.74 59.19
N ALA A 1051 -13.78 -0.22 59.14
CA ALA A 1051 -14.91 -1.11 59.06
C ALA A 1051 -14.78 -1.83 57.71
N ASP A 1052 -14.84 -3.16 57.67
CA ASP A 1052 -14.92 -3.88 56.40
C ASP A 1052 -16.27 -3.52 55.78
N ILE A 1053 -16.32 -2.39 55.08
CA ILE A 1053 -17.44 -1.96 54.27
C ILE A 1053 -17.42 -2.84 53.01
N ARG A 1054 -17.34 -4.17 53.15
CA ARG A 1054 -17.59 -5.15 52.10
C ARG A 1054 -18.99 -5.72 52.24
N ASP A 1055 -19.65 -5.45 53.38
CA ASP A 1055 -21.00 -5.88 53.70
C ASP A 1055 -21.91 -4.64 53.92
N PRO A 1056 -22.71 -4.25 52.90
CA PRO A 1056 -23.69 -3.17 53.01
C PRO A 1056 -24.68 -3.33 54.17
N SER A 1057 -24.89 -4.57 54.66
CA SER A 1057 -25.84 -4.86 55.74
C SER A 1057 -25.39 -4.37 57.11
N VAL A 1058 -24.08 -4.12 57.32
CA VAL A 1058 -23.57 -3.53 58.57
C VAL A 1058 -24.03 -2.08 58.73
N LEU A 1059 -24.13 -1.34 57.62
CA LEU A 1059 -24.59 0.06 57.59
C LEU A 1059 -26.12 0.17 57.60
N LEU A 1060 -26.84 -0.76 56.96
CA LEU A 1060 -28.30 -0.89 57.10
C LEU A 1060 -28.74 -1.21 58.54
N ASN A 1061 -27.87 -1.90 59.31
CA ASN A 1061 -28.11 -2.21 60.73
C ASN A 1061 -27.63 -1.11 61.69
N MET A 1062 -26.90 -0.10 61.21
CA MET A 1062 -26.66 1.15 61.95
C MET A 1062 -27.94 1.99 61.80
N GLY A 1063 -29.00 1.61 62.52
CA GLY A 1063 -30.37 2.08 62.31
C GLY A 1063 -30.46 3.57 61.97
N THR A 1064 -31.25 3.89 60.93
CA THR A 1064 -31.53 5.24 60.38
C THR A 1064 -30.54 6.29 60.87
N ILE A 1065 -29.51 6.60 60.05
CA ILE A 1065 -28.64 7.75 60.29
C ILE A 1065 -29.45 9.03 60.05
N ASP A 1066 -30.28 9.34 61.04
CA ASP A 1066 -30.72 10.68 61.37
C ASP A 1066 -29.64 11.20 62.34
N PRO A 1067 -28.67 12.01 61.87
CA PRO A 1067 -27.50 12.37 62.68
C PRO A 1067 -27.86 13.02 64.02
N ASP A 1068 -29.09 13.53 64.18
CA ASP A 1068 -29.58 14.10 65.45
C ASP A 1068 -31.00 13.66 65.88
N GLY A 1069 -31.75 12.92 65.06
CA GLY A 1069 -33.08 12.41 65.40
C GLY A 1069 -34.21 13.44 65.19
N ALA A 1070 -33.96 14.56 64.50
CA ALA A 1070 -34.83 15.74 64.50
C ALA A 1070 -35.75 15.82 63.28
N SER A 1071 -36.97 16.34 63.53
CA SER A 1071 -38.00 16.35 62.50
C SER A 1071 -37.89 17.50 61.47
N THR A 1072 -36.75 18.19 61.38
CA THR A 1072 -36.61 19.38 60.52
C THR A 1072 -35.16 19.55 60.08
N ASP A 1073 -34.77 18.80 59.05
CA ASP A 1073 -33.46 18.92 58.40
C ASP A 1073 -33.59 19.65 57.07
N GLY A 1074 -32.73 20.66 56.86
CA GLY A 1074 -32.85 21.58 55.73
C GLY A 1074 -32.11 21.19 54.45
N VAL A 1075 -30.99 20.46 54.53
CA VAL A 1075 -30.12 20.11 53.38
C VAL A 1075 -29.32 18.83 53.68
N LEU A 1076 -29.31 17.82 52.81
CA LEU A 1076 -28.42 16.66 52.90
C LEU A 1076 -27.12 16.96 52.15
N THR A 1077 -25.96 16.80 52.80
CA THR A 1077 -24.65 17.00 52.14
C THR A 1077 -23.82 15.72 52.15
N LEU A 1078 -23.23 15.39 50.99
CA LEU A 1078 -22.22 14.36 50.81
C LEU A 1078 -20.85 15.02 50.68
N ALA A 1079 -19.89 14.59 51.49
CA ALA A 1079 -18.50 15.03 51.35
C ALA A 1079 -17.57 13.82 51.22
N TYR A 1080 -16.63 13.94 50.28
CA TYR A 1080 -15.66 12.93 49.90
C TYR A 1080 -14.25 13.47 50.14
N ASP A 1081 -13.47 12.79 50.99
CA ASP A 1081 -12.03 13.00 51.05
C ASP A 1081 -11.34 12.08 50.03
N LEU A 1082 -10.63 12.70 49.08
CA LEU A 1082 -9.95 12.01 47.98
C LEU A 1082 -8.43 11.95 48.22
N GLY A 1083 -7.95 12.47 49.36
CA GLY A 1083 -6.54 12.48 49.71
C GLY A 1083 -5.72 13.32 48.73
N ASN A 1084 -4.67 12.74 48.14
CA ASN A 1084 -3.73 13.48 47.31
C ASN A 1084 -3.66 12.88 45.90
N ILE A 1085 -3.71 13.74 44.88
CA ILE A 1085 -3.66 13.34 43.46
C ILE A 1085 -2.26 13.65 42.90
N ASN A 1086 -1.55 12.63 42.41
CA ASN A 1086 -0.21 12.78 41.82
C ASN A 1086 -0.26 13.58 40.51
N ALA A 1087 0.88 14.12 40.07
CA ALA A 1087 1.00 14.83 38.79
C ALA A 1087 0.52 13.94 37.63
N GLY A 1088 -0.36 14.47 36.77
CA GLY A 1088 -0.94 13.75 35.63
C GLY A 1088 -1.98 12.68 35.99
N ALA A 1089 -2.22 12.40 37.27
CA ALA A 1089 -3.16 11.36 37.68
C ALA A 1089 -4.62 11.85 37.67
N THR A 1090 -5.54 10.94 37.38
CA THR A 1090 -6.98 11.17 37.38
C THR A 1090 -7.64 10.36 38.49
N THR A 1091 -8.51 11.00 39.26
CA THR A 1091 -9.41 10.33 40.21
C THR A 1091 -10.84 10.45 39.71
N ARG A 1092 -11.65 9.40 39.89
CA ARG A 1092 -13.04 9.35 39.48
C ARG A 1092 -13.92 8.93 40.67
N MET A 1093 -15.13 9.45 40.74
CA MET A 1093 -16.16 9.00 41.67
C MET A 1093 -17.51 8.97 40.97
N ARG A 1094 -18.33 7.97 41.29
CA ARG A 1094 -19.72 7.87 40.82
C ARG A 1094 -20.66 7.72 42.01
N TYR A 1095 -21.79 8.39 41.96
CA TYR A 1095 -22.88 8.12 42.90
C TYR A 1095 -24.21 8.18 42.16
N PHE A 1096 -25.19 7.47 42.70
CA PHE A 1096 -26.53 7.38 42.16
C PHE A 1096 -27.51 8.03 43.12
N VAL A 1097 -28.51 8.69 42.57
CA VAL A 1097 -29.63 9.22 43.35
C VAL A 1097 -30.87 8.51 42.85
N PHE A 1098 -31.44 7.64 43.67
CA PHE A 1098 -32.68 6.93 43.36
C PHE A 1098 -33.89 7.68 43.91
N PHE A 1099 -34.96 7.65 43.14
CA PHE A 1099 -36.26 8.25 43.38
C PHE A 1099 -37.32 7.13 43.43
N GLY A 1100 -38.43 7.33 44.11
CA GLY A 1100 -39.47 6.31 44.26
C GLY A 1100 -40.42 6.71 45.38
N ALA A 1101 -41.68 6.27 45.36
CA ALA A 1101 -42.77 6.79 46.20
C ALA A 1101 -42.73 6.35 47.67
N GLY A 1102 -41.74 5.56 48.07
CA GLY A 1102 -41.45 5.18 49.45
C GLY A 1102 -40.10 4.47 49.55
N GLU A 1103 -39.61 4.28 50.78
CA GLU A 1103 -38.33 3.62 51.06
C GLU A 1103 -38.24 2.22 50.42
N ASP A 1104 -39.30 1.40 50.56
CA ASP A 1104 -39.36 0.05 49.99
C ASP A 1104 -39.29 0.04 48.45
N ASP A 1105 -39.89 1.03 47.78
CA ASP A 1105 -39.85 1.17 46.32
C ASP A 1105 -38.42 1.48 45.87
N VAL A 1106 -37.72 2.33 46.62
CA VAL A 1106 -36.35 2.73 46.30
C VAL A 1106 -35.35 1.62 46.63
N LEU A 1107 -35.51 0.92 47.76
CA LEU A 1107 -34.70 -0.25 48.09
C LEU A 1107 -34.93 -1.39 47.10
N GLY A 1108 -36.16 -1.56 46.60
CA GLY A 1108 -36.46 -2.50 45.51
C GLY A 1108 -35.75 -2.12 44.20
N LEU A 1109 -35.70 -0.84 43.84
CA LEU A 1109 -34.94 -0.35 42.68
C LEU A 1109 -33.43 -0.55 42.86
N TYR A 1110 -32.92 -0.29 44.07
CA TYR A 1110 -31.54 -0.57 44.44
C TYR A 1110 -31.20 -2.06 44.30
N ASP A 1111 -32.04 -2.95 44.84
CA ASP A 1111 -31.84 -4.40 44.76
C ASP A 1111 -31.88 -4.89 43.31
N LEU A 1112 -32.77 -4.34 42.48
CA LEU A 1112 -32.86 -4.64 41.05
C LEU A 1112 -31.62 -4.17 40.27
N VAL A 1113 -31.08 -2.99 40.57
CA VAL A 1113 -29.82 -2.51 39.97
C VAL A 1113 -28.63 -3.34 40.46
N ASN A 1114 -28.61 -3.72 41.73
CA ASN A 1114 -27.52 -4.49 42.34
C ASN A 1114 -27.55 -5.98 41.96
N SER A 1115 -28.73 -6.55 41.66
CA SER A 1115 -28.87 -7.93 41.18
C SER A 1115 -28.72 -8.06 39.66
N GLY A 1116 -28.79 -6.94 38.93
CA GLY A 1116 -28.79 -6.91 37.47
C GLY A 1116 -30.11 -7.38 36.84
N ASP A 1117 -31.17 -7.59 37.64
CA ASP A 1117 -32.48 -8.08 37.18
C ASP A 1117 -33.53 -6.96 37.02
N GLY A 1118 -33.11 -5.69 37.14
CA GLY A 1118 -33.96 -4.53 36.93
C GLY A 1118 -34.42 -4.33 35.48
N ASN A 1119 -35.71 -4.04 35.30
CA ASN A 1119 -36.24 -3.47 34.04
C ASN A 1119 -35.96 -1.97 33.90
N GLY A 1120 -35.29 -1.34 34.88
CA GLY A 1120 -34.64 -0.03 34.70
C GLY A 1120 -33.30 -0.24 34.01
N HIS A 1121 -32.88 0.67 33.15
CA HIS A 1121 -31.77 0.47 32.21
C HIS A 1121 -30.41 0.24 32.89
N LEU A 1122 -30.13 -1.00 33.31
CA LEU A 1122 -28.79 -1.59 33.43
C LEU A 1122 -28.78 -3.12 33.13
N ALA A 1123 -29.67 -3.63 32.24
CA ALA A 1123 -29.56 -4.97 31.64
C ALA A 1123 -30.17 -5.03 30.22
N ALA A 1124 -29.49 -5.69 29.27
CA ALA A 1124 -29.89 -5.77 27.86
C ALA A 1124 -30.88 -6.93 27.62
N ILE A 1125 -32.02 -6.62 27.00
CA ILE A 1125 -33.02 -7.60 26.57
C ILE A 1125 -33.30 -7.35 25.09
N ASP A 1126 -33.36 -8.41 24.28
CA ASP A 1126 -33.67 -8.28 22.86
C ASP A 1126 -35.16 -8.00 22.59
N SER A 1127 -35.49 -7.68 21.34
CA SER A 1127 -36.84 -7.32 20.90
C SER A 1127 -37.89 -8.44 21.05
N ASN A 1128 -37.51 -9.62 21.55
CA ASN A 1128 -38.42 -10.73 21.85
C ASN A 1128 -38.53 -11.02 23.36
N GLY A 1129 -37.95 -10.18 24.22
CA GLY A 1129 -38.03 -10.34 25.67
C GLY A 1129 -37.17 -11.50 26.21
N ARG A 1130 -36.08 -11.86 25.53
CA ARG A 1130 -35.09 -12.82 26.03
C ARG A 1130 -33.81 -12.14 26.47
N LEU A 1131 -33.29 -12.59 27.61
CA LEU A 1131 -31.98 -12.21 28.13
C LEU A 1131 -30.91 -12.71 27.15
N LEU A 1132 -30.02 -11.81 26.72
CA LEU A 1132 -28.88 -12.14 25.86
C LEU A 1132 -27.82 -12.88 26.70
N SER A 1133 -28.09 -14.14 27.01
CA SER A 1133 -27.10 -15.13 27.41
C SER A 1133 -26.66 -15.91 26.18
N ASP A 1134 -25.34 -15.95 25.97
CA ASP A 1134 -24.60 -16.79 25.01
C ASP A 1134 -24.45 -16.24 23.57
N ASP A 1135 -23.64 -15.18 23.44
CA ASP A 1135 -22.43 -15.28 22.60
C ASP A 1135 -21.20 -15.06 23.51
N VAL A 1136 -20.70 -16.19 23.95
CA VAL A 1136 -19.63 -16.50 24.91
C VAL A 1136 -19.10 -17.82 24.31
N PHE A 1137 -17.84 -18.12 24.02
CA PHE A 1137 -16.52 -17.82 24.56
C PHE A 1137 -15.46 -18.33 23.53
N LEU A 1138 -14.18 -17.97 23.70
CA LEU A 1138 -13.06 -18.88 24.07
C LEU A 1138 -11.73 -18.10 23.96
N GLU A 1139 -11.17 -17.63 25.08
CA GLU A 1139 -10.00 -18.23 25.78
C GLU A 1139 -8.81 -18.51 24.84
N ALA A 1140 -7.58 -18.04 25.07
CA ALA A 1140 -6.88 -18.13 26.35
C ALA A 1140 -5.67 -17.16 26.45
N ALA A 1141 -5.46 -16.70 27.69
CA ALA A 1141 -4.18 -16.52 28.37
C ALA A 1141 -2.92 -16.01 27.64
N ALA A 1142 -2.44 -14.90 28.22
CA ALA A 1142 -1.05 -14.49 28.42
C ALA A 1142 -0.37 -13.65 27.32
N GLY A 1143 -0.60 -12.33 27.41
CA GLY A 1143 0.41 -11.32 27.08
C GLY A 1143 -0.04 -10.29 26.06
N ASP A 1144 -0.28 -9.06 26.54
CA ASP A 1144 -0.38 -7.76 25.83
C ASP A 1144 -1.43 -7.64 24.71
N ARG A 1145 -2.58 -7.00 25.00
CA ARG A 1145 -2.88 -5.55 24.89
C ARG A 1145 -3.03 -5.08 23.44
N ASP A 1146 -4.27 -5.01 22.96
CA ASP A 1146 -4.68 -3.93 22.07
C ASP A 1146 -6.20 -3.66 22.08
N THR A 1147 -6.58 -2.39 21.89
CA THR A 1147 -7.93 -1.84 22.12
C THR A 1147 -8.36 -0.87 21.02
N ALA A 1148 -9.52 -1.11 20.40
CA ALA A 1148 -10.41 -0.11 19.74
C ALA A 1148 -11.80 -0.75 19.47
N PRO A 1149 -12.88 -0.05 19.04
CA PRO A 1149 -13.46 1.25 19.43
C PRO A 1149 -15.02 1.16 19.65
N SER A 1150 -15.66 2.10 20.37
CA SER A 1150 -17.15 2.23 20.41
C SER A 1150 -17.60 3.59 20.96
N LEU A 1151 -18.45 4.37 20.27
CA LEU A 1151 -19.32 5.43 20.86
C LEU A 1151 -20.51 5.68 19.89
N PRO A 1152 -21.74 6.09 20.30
CA PRO A 1152 -22.10 6.84 21.51
C PRO A 1152 -23.29 6.20 22.30
N TYR A 1153 -22.99 5.72 23.50
CA TYR A 1153 -23.92 5.20 24.52
C TYR A 1153 -24.86 4.02 24.19
N LYS A 1154 -24.24 2.85 23.96
CA LYS A 1154 -24.44 1.71 24.89
C LYS A 1154 -24.27 2.24 26.31
N VAL A 1155 -25.14 1.93 27.26
CA VAL A 1155 -24.96 2.37 28.66
C VAL A 1155 -23.51 2.09 29.13
N TYR A 1156 -22.73 3.17 29.32
CA TYR A 1156 -21.29 3.11 29.48
C TYR A 1156 -20.94 2.67 30.92
N TYR A 1157 -20.42 1.45 31.02
CA TYR A 1157 -19.34 1.17 31.96
C TYR A 1157 -18.04 1.38 31.17
N ALA A 1158 -17.14 2.26 31.64
CA ALA A 1158 -15.85 2.42 30.99
C ALA A 1158 -15.10 1.07 30.95
N SER A 1159 -14.39 0.78 29.86
CA SER A 1159 -13.56 -0.43 29.72
C SER A 1159 -12.54 -0.50 30.87
N GLY A 1160 -12.47 -1.65 31.55
CA GLY A 1160 -11.64 -1.89 32.75
C GLY A 1160 -12.44 -2.22 34.03
N TYR A 1161 -13.76 -2.06 34.04
CA TYR A 1161 -14.60 -2.20 35.24
C TYR A 1161 -15.22 -3.60 35.43
N ALA A 1162 -14.51 -4.66 35.03
CA ALA A 1162 -14.88 -6.05 35.29
C ALA A 1162 -13.74 -6.76 36.04
N GLY A 1163 -13.94 -7.04 37.33
CA GLY A 1163 -13.01 -7.79 38.15
C GLY A 1163 -13.56 -8.02 39.56
N PRO A 1164 -13.15 -9.10 40.26
CA PRO A 1164 -13.68 -9.49 41.58
C PRO A 1164 -13.28 -8.57 42.75
N ALA A 1165 -12.91 -7.31 42.47
CA ALA A 1165 -12.46 -6.33 43.45
C ALA A 1165 -13.63 -5.43 43.90
N THR A 1166 -14.34 -5.91 44.93
CA THR A 1166 -15.18 -5.19 45.91
C THR A 1166 -15.69 -3.79 45.53
N THR A 1167 -16.91 -3.72 45.01
CA THR A 1167 -17.79 -2.54 45.08
C THR A 1167 -18.55 -2.56 46.40
N THR A 1168 -18.63 -1.42 47.07
CA THR A 1168 -19.55 -1.23 48.18
C THR A 1168 -20.61 -0.24 47.79
N PHE A 1169 -21.86 -0.67 47.82
CA PHE A 1169 -22.99 0.20 47.70
C PHE A 1169 -23.48 0.59 49.11
N LEU A 1170 -23.55 1.89 49.38
CA LEU A 1170 -24.08 2.42 50.63
C LEU A 1170 -25.40 3.15 50.36
N PRO A 1171 -26.56 2.58 50.70
CA PRO A 1171 -27.83 3.30 50.66
C PRO A 1171 -27.91 4.29 51.82
N ILE A 1172 -28.12 5.56 51.50
CA ILE A 1172 -28.38 6.64 52.45
C ILE A 1172 -29.84 7.05 52.27
N VAL A 1173 -30.67 6.67 53.24
CA VAL A 1173 -32.11 6.98 53.25
C VAL A 1173 -32.33 8.32 53.94
N ASN A 1174 -33.20 9.16 53.37
CA ASN A 1174 -33.64 10.38 54.02
C ASN A 1174 -34.39 10.04 55.33
N PRO A 1175 -33.96 10.55 56.51
CA PRO A 1175 -34.51 10.15 57.80
C PRO A 1175 -35.96 10.58 58.06
N HIS A 1176 -36.55 11.40 57.18
CA HIS A 1176 -37.87 12.00 57.39
C HIS A 1176 -39.07 11.11 57.08
N ASN A 1177 -38.87 9.89 56.57
CA ASN A 1177 -39.96 9.01 56.13
C ASN A 1177 -40.89 9.68 55.09
N ASP A 1178 -40.44 10.78 54.49
CA ASP A 1178 -41.09 11.46 53.40
C ASP A 1178 -40.77 10.71 52.11
N SER A 1179 -41.78 10.60 51.26
CA SER A 1179 -42.00 9.55 50.26
C SER A 1179 -40.93 9.35 49.19
N THR A 1180 -39.73 9.92 49.23
CA THR A 1180 -38.79 9.79 48.12
C THR A 1180 -37.36 10.06 48.57
N ARG A 1181 -36.42 9.19 48.17
CA ARG A 1181 -34.96 9.42 47.91
C ARG A 1181 -34.01 8.51 48.71
N VAL A 1182 -33.24 7.69 47.99
CA VAL A 1182 -32.06 6.99 48.51
C VAL A 1182 -30.85 7.38 47.66
N VAL A 1183 -29.78 7.82 48.29
CA VAL A 1183 -28.50 8.03 47.61
C VAL A 1183 -27.68 6.75 47.75
N VAL A 1184 -27.15 6.23 46.64
CA VAL A 1184 -26.28 5.07 46.63
C VAL A 1184 -24.91 5.46 46.11
N ILE A 1185 -23.87 5.25 46.92
CA ILE A 1185 -22.49 5.62 46.58
C ILE A 1185 -21.76 4.39 46.04
N ALA A 1186 -21.04 4.53 44.92
CA ALA A 1186 -20.18 3.48 44.36
C ALA A 1186 -18.76 4.02 44.11
N ARG A 1187 -17.74 3.43 44.74
CA ARG A 1187 -16.34 3.83 44.52
C ARG A 1187 -15.70 2.97 43.42
N TYR A 1188 -14.97 3.60 42.50
CA TYR A 1188 -13.97 2.93 41.66
C TYR A 1188 -12.71 3.79 41.52
N GLN A 1189 -11.55 3.14 41.43
CA GLN A 1189 -10.24 3.76 41.55
C GLN A 1189 -9.30 3.24 40.46
N ASP A 1190 -8.46 4.11 39.89
CA ASP A 1190 -7.30 3.66 39.11
C ASP A 1190 -6.09 4.56 39.35
N GLY A 1191 -4.92 3.96 39.63
CA GLY A 1191 -3.67 4.69 39.92
C GLY A 1191 -2.71 4.02 40.93
N ALA A 1192 -1.87 3.09 40.45
CA ALA A 1192 -0.53 2.72 40.93
C ALA A 1192 -0.20 2.78 42.45
N ARG A 1193 -1.04 2.25 43.35
CA ARG A 1193 -0.68 2.08 44.78
C ARG A 1193 -0.99 0.73 45.45
N ASP A 1194 -1.37 -0.29 44.69
CA ASP A 1194 -1.66 -1.63 45.25
C ASP A 1194 -0.49 -2.63 45.11
N GLN A 1195 0.74 -2.19 45.41
CA GLN A 1195 1.91 -3.10 45.42
C GLN A 1195 2.66 -3.18 46.76
N VAL A 1196 2.02 -2.83 47.88
CA VAL A 1196 2.57 -3.12 49.22
C VAL A 1196 1.51 -3.75 50.10
N VAL A 1197 1.18 -5.03 49.85
CA VAL A 1197 1.03 -6.11 50.86
C VAL A 1197 0.90 -7.43 50.07
N ILE A 1198 2.01 -8.10 49.79
CA ILE A 1198 2.04 -9.55 49.56
C ILE A 1198 2.95 -10.17 50.64
N ASP A 1199 2.41 -11.24 51.23
CA ASP A 1199 3.03 -12.24 52.11
C ASP A 1199 3.46 -11.85 53.54
N ARG A 1200 2.61 -12.24 54.49
CA ARG A 1200 2.99 -13.34 55.40
C ARG A 1200 1.79 -14.18 55.85
N VAL A 1201 1.77 -15.40 55.36
CA VAL A 1201 0.91 -16.50 55.79
C VAL A 1201 1.24 -16.95 57.23
N LEU A 1202 0.21 -17.50 57.89
CA LEU A 1202 0.18 -18.47 59.01
C LEU A 1202 -0.05 -17.91 60.43
N ALA A 1203 -1.27 -18.07 60.93
CA ALA A 1203 -1.67 -19.23 61.76
C ALA A 1203 -3.20 -19.37 61.82
#